data_AF-A0A9X2JNM5-F1
#
_entry.id   AF-A0A9X2JNM5-F1
#
_cell.length_a   1.000
_cell.length_b   1.000
_cell.length_c   1.000
_cell.angle_alpha   90.00
_cell.angle_beta   90.00
_cell.angle_gamma   90.00
#
_symmetry.space_group_name_H-M   'P 1'
#
loop_
_entity.id
_entity.type
_entity.pdbx_description
1 polymer ?
#
loop_
_entity_poly.entity_id
_entity_poly.type
_entity_poly.pdbx_seq_one_letter_code
_entity_poly.pdbx_strand_id
1 'polypeptide(L)'
;MKQAALESSSREAQNKLRTLDFIVMRSQLKPGASPFLGHALSADKLPQAMSALHALSDWQLDILTHKFGYGVSWAICATLSEHYGEEGNAKVWPLVESLFGRSLRATEDRRTVSRAFLAACRKLGLASDGFERTVQAFQVHAGVSRSQLHHLARAFVAQERSIGLPDQDDIVLLNRWEDDALHFLDAGIQVLQRPILMDHSAWMASAYVDWRRDQSALLRQSSYLSCFGEKLQQVFDGSGGAAVRIAPIPRLVWEDGRPQLSIPGQSQRYKIFLDGQLHRVRAGRLWPLPIPLPAEVSWEGDRPGCIRLFQTSDFVVFDSNTGRQVELTTRAAEAETQLSGIVATAIVVAKEGFSVGGEPSRETAPDLYCANVDLRSGKVALTRGSRQWALSGARRPQISIHGQPIAKGVGGPDLWGPEAEVELDFGSSELLAGHTDGKGRLAFLRIETHGRATEMQVEADGRGIAKVDVAELAAALDLLPDADPEALSLTLLRTNADSTERVLTRFKRKLIIWPAFRALDGILIRSEKPPRNFIEVEAKHVVRDDEGFLCFERSAGCVEGRIAFGIGGQVSHFSVRARILSGVLERVDGSVSPWRLGGVIVKGSATNCDALVLTSPDERASLRVGSRVIVDPFQARPTYAIPIATLDGGDIVHVSSGGAPTLIATVESASMPSNVDVRTWVGGSRISLEMPFQVGGVVVELETETGEQDNSEVSFDYLPAARPRKTWLLNAEADRRKATIEIDGTSFEGLVLITIKARALGEVDWTQLSNPRDDLYAFPLTGGTESKPSASALCKLEAWLSKCYAPEVWGSGLGKLLQRRWSTLIHEVCALPGGTERLLLLSMQDDEPDWLPILHVIQEVPALFSAPAISFHAFSNSSGADRILRVVADSASRRLRELDINSMAMLAFPNAKRAHMAGEKLRNFQPKNLPVIFSMSVEKPAEWLAKDALGPDHAWTGLNLLRDRIETHELLGAGETEARMSLRSANLNRVAVALRDPALSEICLSAEVDGDASVHLIEQALAVFAVQSRQGPDAVATLIKRVSERTGQSAREILGSVGEMIRLGREIFMFHMIAAEIEKRSRS
;
A
#
# COMPACT_ATOMS: atom_id res chain seq x y z
N MET A 1 -56.60 -51.82 16.02
CA MET A 1 -55.55 -51.87 14.96
C MET A 1 -55.03 -50.50 14.55
N LYS A 2 -55.86 -49.48 14.22
CA LYS A 2 -55.37 -48.13 13.86
C LYS A 2 -54.53 -47.44 14.96
N GLN A 3 -54.92 -47.57 16.23
CA GLN A 3 -54.23 -46.91 17.36
C GLN A 3 -52.83 -47.50 17.64
N ALA A 4 -52.67 -48.83 17.56
CA ALA A 4 -51.37 -49.50 17.68
C ALA A 4 -50.42 -49.19 16.50
N ALA A 5 -50.96 -48.99 15.28
CA ALA A 5 -50.18 -48.57 14.12
C ALA A 5 -49.70 -47.10 14.23
N LEU A 6 -50.54 -46.22 14.78
CA LEU A 6 -50.18 -44.82 15.10
C LEU A 6 -49.10 -44.74 16.20
N GLU A 7 -49.22 -45.53 17.26
CA GLU A 7 -48.20 -45.60 18.32
C GLU A 7 -46.87 -46.17 17.84
N SER A 8 -46.91 -47.20 16.98
CA SER A 8 -45.71 -47.76 16.33
C SER A 8 -45.01 -46.74 15.43
N SER A 9 -45.77 -46.01 14.59
CA SER A 9 -45.26 -44.97 13.69
C SER A 9 -44.65 -43.78 14.47
N SER A 10 -45.31 -43.32 15.54
CA SER A 10 -44.79 -42.25 16.40
C SER A 10 -43.51 -42.65 17.11
N ARG A 11 -43.38 -43.91 17.56
CA ARG A 11 -42.17 -44.43 18.22
C ARG A 11 -41.00 -44.55 17.24
N GLU A 12 -41.28 -44.96 16.01
CA GLU A 12 -40.28 -44.99 14.93
C GLU A 12 -39.77 -43.58 14.57
N ALA A 13 -40.67 -42.60 14.45
CA ALA A 13 -40.33 -41.20 14.20
C ALA A 13 -39.46 -40.60 15.32
N GLN A 14 -39.79 -40.89 16.59
CA GLN A 14 -38.97 -40.46 17.73
C GLN A 14 -37.56 -41.08 17.72
N ASN A 15 -37.43 -42.36 17.38
CA ASN A 15 -36.13 -43.02 17.29
C ASN A 15 -35.27 -42.44 16.16
N LYS A 16 -35.89 -42.11 15.02
CA LYS A 16 -35.21 -41.43 13.90
C LYS A 16 -34.70 -40.05 14.33
N LEU A 17 -35.55 -39.22 14.95
CA LEU A 17 -35.13 -37.89 15.42
C LEU A 17 -34.07 -37.96 16.51
N ARG A 18 -34.17 -38.89 17.47
CA ARG A 18 -33.13 -39.10 18.50
C ARG A 18 -31.78 -39.47 17.89
N THR A 19 -31.80 -40.31 16.85
CA THR A 19 -30.59 -40.71 16.13
C THR A 19 -29.97 -39.52 15.40
N LEU A 20 -30.80 -38.73 14.69
CA LEU A 20 -30.34 -37.51 14.02
C LEU A 20 -29.77 -36.50 15.02
N ASP A 21 -30.48 -36.27 16.13
CA ASP A 21 -30.07 -35.34 17.20
C ASP A 21 -28.67 -35.68 17.75
N PHE A 22 -28.42 -36.97 18.05
CA PHE A 22 -27.12 -37.44 18.50
C PHE A 22 -26.01 -37.28 17.45
N ILE A 23 -26.31 -37.60 16.17
CA ILE A 23 -25.30 -37.51 15.10
C ILE A 23 -24.97 -36.04 14.77
N VAL A 24 -25.96 -35.13 14.78
CA VAL A 24 -25.73 -33.68 14.62
C VAL A 24 -24.82 -33.16 15.72
N MET A 25 -25.13 -33.49 16.98
CA MET A 25 -24.28 -33.10 18.11
C MET A 25 -22.85 -33.60 17.93
N ARG A 26 -22.67 -34.89 17.59
CA ARG A 26 -21.34 -35.47 17.41
C ARG A 26 -20.60 -34.91 16.20
N SER A 27 -21.28 -34.54 15.11
CA SER A 27 -20.62 -33.98 13.92
C SER A 27 -20.07 -32.58 14.18
N GLN A 28 -20.80 -31.77 14.95
CA GLN A 28 -20.37 -30.42 15.35
C GLN A 28 -19.25 -30.40 16.40
N LEU A 29 -18.97 -31.54 17.05
CA LEU A 29 -17.85 -31.70 17.97
C LEU A 29 -16.53 -32.11 17.28
N LYS A 30 -16.54 -32.42 15.98
CA LYS A 30 -15.32 -32.83 15.26
C LYS A 30 -14.39 -31.64 14.95
N PRO A 31 -13.06 -31.86 14.91
CA PRO A 31 -12.14 -30.88 14.36
C PRO A 31 -12.53 -30.49 12.93
N GLY A 32 -12.51 -29.19 12.64
CA GLY A 32 -12.82 -28.68 11.30
C GLY A 32 -14.30 -28.78 10.88
N ALA A 33 -15.24 -29.01 11.81
CA ALA A 33 -16.67 -28.94 11.55
C ALA A 33 -17.07 -27.61 10.89
N SER A 34 -18.13 -27.63 10.08
CA SER A 34 -18.65 -26.42 9.44
C SER A 34 -19.28 -25.50 10.49
N PRO A 35 -19.03 -24.18 10.44
CA PRO A 35 -19.69 -23.21 11.31
C PRO A 35 -21.19 -23.10 11.01
N PHE A 36 -21.65 -23.66 9.89
CA PHE A 36 -23.04 -23.65 9.48
C PHE A 36 -23.72 -24.96 9.88
N LEU A 37 -24.72 -24.86 10.76
CA LEU A 37 -25.46 -26.02 11.20
C LEU A 37 -26.09 -26.77 10.02
N GLY A 38 -26.52 -26.09 8.95
CA GLY A 38 -27.10 -26.71 7.75
C GLY A 38 -26.21 -27.76 7.08
N HIS A 39 -24.89 -27.68 7.28
CA HIS A 39 -23.92 -28.60 6.69
C HIS A 39 -23.44 -29.69 7.68
N ALA A 40 -24.04 -29.76 8.87
CA ALA A 40 -23.63 -30.72 9.90
C ALA A 40 -23.81 -32.19 9.49
N LEU A 41 -24.79 -32.47 8.62
CA LEU A 41 -25.04 -33.77 7.99
C LEU A 41 -25.32 -33.57 6.50
N SER A 42 -25.19 -34.64 5.72
CA SER A 42 -25.55 -34.64 4.31
C SER A 42 -27.07 -34.50 4.11
N ALA A 43 -27.45 -33.80 3.03
CA ALA A 43 -28.84 -33.45 2.70
C ALA A 43 -29.72 -34.67 2.37
N ASP A 44 -29.13 -35.82 2.04
CA ASP A 44 -29.84 -37.10 1.85
C ASP A 44 -30.61 -37.56 3.09
N LYS A 45 -30.25 -37.06 4.28
CA LYS A 45 -30.97 -37.33 5.53
C LYS A 45 -32.18 -36.41 5.76
N LEU A 46 -32.32 -35.31 5.01
CA LEU A 46 -33.39 -34.34 5.21
C LEU A 46 -34.80 -34.93 4.99
N PRO A 47 -35.06 -35.77 3.96
CA PRO A 47 -36.38 -36.41 3.79
C PRO A 47 -36.78 -37.29 4.99
N GLN A 48 -35.81 -37.94 5.64
CA GLN A 48 -36.05 -38.76 6.83
C GLN A 48 -36.46 -37.89 8.02
N ALA A 49 -35.83 -36.73 8.19
CA ALA A 49 -36.18 -35.76 9.22
C ALA A 49 -37.56 -35.15 8.97
N MET A 50 -37.86 -34.73 7.73
CA MET A 50 -39.16 -34.20 7.33
C MET A 50 -40.28 -35.21 7.61
N SER A 51 -40.13 -36.47 7.19
CA SER A 51 -41.11 -37.52 7.44
C SER A 51 -41.35 -37.75 8.94
N ALA A 52 -40.29 -37.75 9.74
CA ALA A 52 -40.40 -37.91 11.20
C ALA A 52 -41.06 -36.70 11.88
N LEU A 53 -40.79 -35.48 11.42
CA LEU A 53 -41.45 -34.27 11.93
C LEU A 53 -42.93 -34.21 11.56
N HIS A 54 -43.28 -34.58 10.33
CA HIS A 54 -44.68 -34.68 9.88
C HIS A 54 -45.47 -35.70 10.70
N ALA A 55 -44.87 -36.86 10.98
CA ALA A 55 -45.46 -37.91 11.82
C ALA A 55 -45.64 -37.48 13.29
N LEU A 56 -44.97 -36.41 13.72
CA LEU A 56 -45.06 -35.82 15.06
C LEU A 56 -45.68 -34.41 15.04
N SER A 57 -46.37 -34.02 13.96
CA SER A 57 -46.94 -32.68 13.80
C SER A 57 -47.93 -32.29 14.91
N ASP A 58 -48.65 -33.28 15.44
CA ASP A 58 -49.60 -33.16 16.56
C ASP A 58 -48.94 -32.98 17.94
N TRP A 59 -47.62 -33.13 18.06
CA TRP A 59 -46.91 -32.93 19.33
C TRP A 59 -46.82 -31.45 19.69
N GLN A 60 -46.75 -31.17 21.00
CA GLN A 60 -46.45 -29.82 21.48
C GLN A 60 -45.03 -29.41 21.03
N LEU A 61 -44.92 -28.18 20.51
CA LEU A 61 -43.71 -27.69 19.85
C LEU A 61 -42.53 -27.55 20.79
N ASP A 62 -42.80 -27.13 22.01
CA ASP A 62 -41.83 -27.01 23.09
C ASP A 62 -41.21 -28.38 23.41
N ILE A 63 -42.02 -29.44 23.54
CA ILE A 63 -41.55 -30.81 23.77
C ILE A 63 -40.68 -31.28 22.60
N LEU A 64 -41.15 -31.07 21.36
CA LEU A 64 -40.45 -31.51 20.15
C LEU A 64 -39.09 -30.82 20.01
N THR A 65 -39.07 -29.48 20.12
CA THR A 65 -37.88 -28.65 19.96
C THR A 65 -36.91 -28.73 21.14
N HIS A 66 -37.38 -29.09 22.34
CA HIS A 66 -36.51 -29.31 23.50
C HIS A 66 -35.89 -30.71 23.50
N LYS A 67 -36.68 -31.74 23.15
CA LYS A 67 -36.24 -33.14 23.18
C LYS A 67 -35.33 -33.53 22.01
N PHE A 68 -35.51 -32.89 20.85
CA PHE A 68 -34.75 -33.15 19.62
C PHE A 68 -34.13 -31.87 19.05
N GLY A 69 -33.66 -30.99 19.94
CA GLY A 69 -33.27 -29.62 19.59
C GLY A 69 -32.16 -29.51 18.54
N TYR A 70 -31.15 -30.39 18.55
CA TYR A 70 -30.07 -30.38 17.56
C TYR A 70 -30.56 -30.88 16.20
N GLY A 71 -31.29 -32.00 16.19
CA GLY A 71 -31.84 -32.59 14.97
C GLY A 71 -32.83 -31.66 14.27
N VAL A 72 -33.72 -31.02 15.02
CA VAL A 72 -34.68 -30.04 14.50
C VAL A 72 -33.98 -28.78 13.99
N SER A 73 -33.00 -28.26 14.73
CA SER A 73 -32.25 -27.05 14.31
C SER A 73 -31.44 -27.29 13.04
N TRP A 74 -30.81 -28.46 12.91
CA TRP A 74 -30.15 -28.88 11.68
C TRP A 74 -31.14 -28.98 10.52
N ALA A 75 -32.29 -29.61 10.71
CA ALA A 75 -33.27 -29.78 9.64
C ALA A 75 -33.79 -28.43 9.12
N ILE A 76 -34.04 -27.45 10.01
CA ILE A 76 -34.40 -26.07 9.61
C ILE A 76 -33.32 -25.46 8.71
N CYS A 77 -32.06 -25.54 9.13
CA CYS A 77 -30.93 -24.96 8.40
C CYS A 77 -30.67 -25.68 7.07
N ALA A 78 -30.77 -27.01 7.05
CA ALA A 78 -30.59 -27.82 5.85
C ALA A 78 -31.69 -27.53 4.81
N THR A 79 -32.96 -27.38 5.23
CA THR A 79 -34.04 -26.96 4.32
C THR A 79 -33.76 -25.60 3.69
N LEU A 80 -33.24 -24.63 4.47
CA LEU A 80 -32.87 -23.33 3.93
C LEU A 80 -31.64 -23.41 3.02
N SER A 81 -30.63 -24.20 3.36
CA SER A 81 -29.43 -24.41 2.53
C SER A 81 -29.75 -24.98 1.14
N GLU A 82 -30.79 -25.80 1.03
CA GLU A 82 -31.18 -26.45 -0.23
C GLU A 82 -32.15 -25.59 -1.05
N HIS A 83 -33.15 -24.95 -0.41
CA HIS A 83 -34.29 -24.36 -1.12
C HIS A 83 -34.38 -22.83 -1.03
N TYR A 84 -33.58 -22.17 -0.19
CA TYR A 84 -33.69 -20.72 -0.01
C TYR A 84 -33.18 -19.99 -1.26
N GLY A 85 -33.98 -19.05 -1.77
CA GLY A 85 -33.67 -18.27 -2.98
C GLY A 85 -34.01 -18.96 -4.31
N GLU A 86 -34.50 -20.20 -4.29
CA GLU A 86 -35.06 -20.89 -5.46
C GLU A 86 -36.36 -20.17 -5.90
N GLU A 87 -36.54 -19.93 -7.21
CA GLU A 87 -37.71 -19.27 -7.81
C GLU A 87 -38.09 -17.87 -7.23
N GLY A 88 -37.13 -17.16 -6.64
CA GLY A 88 -37.38 -15.86 -6.00
C GLY A 88 -38.09 -15.95 -4.63
N ASN A 89 -38.17 -17.15 -4.03
CA ASN A 89 -38.77 -17.35 -2.73
C ASN A 89 -37.84 -16.86 -1.60
N ALA A 90 -38.06 -15.63 -1.13
CA ALA A 90 -37.26 -15.00 -0.08
C ALA A 90 -37.77 -15.28 1.36
N LYS A 91 -38.84 -16.08 1.54
CA LYS A 91 -39.54 -16.22 2.83
C LYS A 91 -39.11 -17.48 3.59
N VAL A 92 -38.53 -17.30 4.78
CA VAL A 92 -38.04 -18.39 5.65
C VAL A 92 -39.17 -19.20 6.29
N TRP A 93 -40.19 -18.55 6.85
CA TRP A 93 -41.25 -19.26 7.59
C TRP A 93 -42.05 -20.27 6.77
N PRO A 94 -42.43 -20.03 5.50
CA PRO A 94 -43.09 -21.04 4.68
C PRO A 94 -42.28 -22.34 4.52
N LEU A 95 -40.95 -22.25 4.39
CA LEU A 95 -40.07 -23.42 4.32
C LEU A 95 -40.05 -24.17 5.67
N VAL A 96 -40.03 -23.44 6.78
CA VAL A 96 -40.09 -24.02 8.12
C VAL A 96 -41.46 -24.67 8.40
N GLU A 97 -42.56 -24.05 8.00
CA GLU A 97 -43.92 -24.62 8.10
C GLU A 97 -44.03 -25.92 7.28
N SER A 98 -43.48 -25.93 6.07
CA SER A 98 -43.41 -27.13 5.22
C SER A 98 -42.60 -28.26 5.89
N LEU A 99 -41.47 -27.93 6.52
CA LEU A 99 -40.65 -28.90 7.27
C LEU A 99 -41.40 -29.53 8.45
N PHE A 100 -42.13 -28.75 9.24
CA PHE A 100 -42.91 -29.27 10.37
C PHE A 100 -44.23 -29.92 9.96
N GLY A 101 -44.68 -29.73 8.71
CA GLY A 101 -45.96 -30.25 8.22
C GLY A 101 -47.17 -29.59 8.90
N ARG A 102 -47.00 -28.38 9.46
CA ARG A 102 -48.02 -27.66 10.23
C ARG A 102 -47.86 -26.15 10.09
N SER A 103 -48.95 -25.41 10.30
CA SER A 103 -48.91 -23.95 10.25
C SER A 103 -48.36 -23.35 11.55
N LEU A 104 -47.46 -22.36 11.43
CA LEU A 104 -46.82 -21.61 12.51
C LEU A 104 -47.22 -20.13 12.41
N ARG A 105 -48.53 -19.87 12.31
CA ARG A 105 -49.10 -18.52 12.19
C ARG A 105 -49.07 -17.73 13.50
N ALA A 106 -49.09 -18.41 14.65
CA ALA A 106 -49.04 -17.75 15.95
C ALA A 106 -47.63 -17.22 16.27
N THR A 107 -47.54 -15.99 16.79
CA THR A 107 -46.27 -15.36 17.17
C THR A 107 -45.55 -16.16 18.27
N GLU A 108 -46.28 -16.82 19.17
CA GLU A 108 -45.69 -17.65 20.23
C GLU A 108 -45.00 -18.89 19.68
N ASP A 109 -45.57 -19.60 18.71
CA ASP A 109 -44.95 -20.78 18.09
C ASP A 109 -43.60 -20.42 17.46
N ARG A 110 -43.54 -19.31 16.72
CA ARG A 110 -42.30 -18.80 16.11
C ARG A 110 -41.25 -18.45 17.17
N ARG A 111 -41.67 -17.85 18.30
CA ARG A 111 -40.78 -17.55 19.44
C ARG A 111 -40.25 -18.82 20.09
N THR A 112 -41.07 -19.85 20.26
CA THR A 112 -40.67 -21.14 20.84
C THR A 112 -39.61 -21.83 19.97
N VAL A 113 -39.83 -21.92 18.65
CA VAL A 113 -38.82 -22.47 17.72
C VAL A 113 -37.53 -21.67 17.78
N SER A 114 -37.62 -20.34 17.72
CA SER A 114 -36.45 -19.47 17.74
C SER A 114 -35.64 -19.61 19.03
N ARG A 115 -36.30 -19.65 20.19
CA ARG A 115 -35.64 -19.80 21.49
C ARG A 115 -34.96 -21.15 21.64
N ALA A 116 -35.63 -22.23 21.21
CA ALA A 116 -35.06 -23.57 21.23
C ALA A 116 -33.86 -23.69 20.27
N PHE A 117 -33.95 -23.09 19.08
CA PHE A 117 -32.86 -23.02 18.11
C PHE A 117 -31.62 -22.31 18.68
N LEU A 118 -31.79 -21.09 19.22
CA LEU A 118 -30.67 -20.35 19.82
C LEU A 118 -30.08 -21.08 21.04
N ALA A 119 -30.89 -21.81 21.81
CA ALA A 119 -30.41 -22.67 22.87
C ALA A 119 -29.58 -23.85 22.34
N ALA A 120 -29.98 -24.46 21.22
CA ALA A 120 -29.22 -25.52 20.56
C ALA A 120 -27.88 -24.98 20.00
N CYS A 121 -27.89 -23.84 19.30
CA CYS A 121 -26.67 -23.17 18.82
C CYS A 121 -25.70 -22.86 19.97
N ARG A 122 -26.20 -22.34 21.11
CA ARG A 122 -25.36 -22.10 22.30
C ARG A 122 -24.67 -23.34 22.84
N LYS A 123 -25.38 -24.47 22.87
CA LYS A 123 -24.83 -25.75 23.36
C LYS A 123 -23.86 -26.39 22.37
N LEU A 124 -24.05 -26.18 21.07
CA LEU A 124 -23.15 -26.66 20.02
C LEU A 124 -21.91 -25.76 19.83
N GLY A 125 -21.89 -24.61 20.48
CA GLY A 125 -20.89 -23.60 20.25
C GLY A 125 -20.96 -23.02 18.84
N LEU A 126 -22.12 -22.52 18.47
CA LEU A 126 -22.38 -21.75 17.25
C LEU A 126 -22.86 -20.33 17.63
N ALA A 127 -22.68 -19.34 16.74
CA ALA A 127 -23.16 -17.97 16.93
C ALA A 127 -24.62 -17.94 17.39
N SER A 128 -24.92 -17.27 18.50
CA SER A 128 -26.28 -17.25 19.07
C SER A 128 -26.76 -15.87 19.52
N ASP A 129 -25.86 -14.88 19.47
CA ASP A 129 -26.11 -13.49 19.84
C ASP A 129 -25.90 -12.58 18.61
N GLY A 130 -26.31 -11.30 18.70
CA GLY A 130 -26.10 -10.33 17.61
C GLY A 130 -27.14 -10.35 16.48
N PHE A 131 -28.23 -11.12 16.60
CA PHE A 131 -29.32 -11.15 15.62
C PHE A 131 -30.45 -10.19 16.00
N GLU A 132 -30.77 -9.23 15.13
CA GLU A 132 -31.91 -8.31 15.32
C GLU A 132 -33.27 -9.01 15.14
N ARG A 133 -33.31 -9.98 14.21
CA ARG A 133 -34.51 -10.78 13.90
C ARG A 133 -34.19 -12.25 14.03
N THR A 134 -35.09 -13.01 14.64
CA THR A 134 -34.89 -14.46 14.85
C THR A 134 -34.65 -15.25 13.56
N VAL A 135 -35.23 -14.79 12.45
CA VAL A 135 -35.04 -15.39 11.12
C VAL A 135 -33.61 -15.27 10.61
N GLN A 136 -32.88 -14.22 10.99
CA GLN A 136 -31.48 -14.02 10.58
C GLN A 136 -30.59 -15.16 11.12
N ALA A 137 -30.87 -15.65 12.33
CA ALA A 137 -30.13 -16.76 12.92
C ALA A 137 -30.26 -18.04 12.06
N PHE A 138 -31.46 -18.34 11.56
CA PHE A 138 -31.66 -19.48 10.65
C PHE A 138 -30.92 -19.30 9.33
N GLN A 139 -30.93 -18.09 8.77
CA GLN A 139 -30.27 -17.78 7.49
C GLN A 139 -28.75 -17.87 7.59
N VAL A 140 -28.18 -17.41 8.70
CA VAL A 140 -26.73 -17.50 8.95
C VAL A 140 -26.31 -18.95 9.11
N HIS A 141 -26.99 -19.71 9.96
CA HIS A 141 -26.66 -21.12 10.22
C HIS A 141 -27.03 -22.08 9.09
N ALA A 142 -27.83 -21.66 8.13
CA ALA A 142 -28.04 -22.39 6.88
C ALA A 142 -26.79 -22.40 5.99
N GLY A 143 -25.89 -21.43 6.15
CA GLY A 143 -24.79 -21.20 5.21
C GLY A 143 -25.29 -20.61 3.88
N VAL A 144 -24.40 -20.51 2.90
CA VAL A 144 -24.78 -20.04 1.55
C VAL A 144 -25.65 -21.11 0.87
N SER A 145 -26.83 -20.72 0.40
CA SER A 145 -27.72 -21.66 -0.31
C SER A 145 -27.05 -22.21 -1.56
N ARG A 146 -27.32 -23.49 -1.90
CA ARG A 146 -26.76 -24.12 -3.11
C ARG A 146 -27.09 -23.36 -4.39
N SER A 147 -28.28 -22.75 -4.46
CA SER A 147 -28.71 -21.92 -5.60
C SER A 147 -27.81 -20.69 -5.80
N GLN A 148 -27.15 -20.21 -4.74
CA GLN A 148 -26.35 -18.98 -4.73
C GLN A 148 -24.83 -19.23 -4.78
N LEU A 149 -24.37 -20.48 -4.67
CA LEU A 149 -22.94 -20.85 -4.68
C LEU A 149 -22.18 -20.32 -5.91
N HIS A 150 -22.84 -20.25 -7.07
CA HIS A 150 -22.22 -19.75 -8.29
C HIS A 150 -21.84 -18.26 -8.21
N HIS A 151 -22.58 -17.43 -7.46
CA HIS A 151 -22.23 -16.03 -7.23
C HIS A 151 -21.00 -15.91 -6.32
N LEU A 152 -20.93 -16.73 -5.26
CA LEU A 152 -19.77 -16.76 -4.37
C LEU A 152 -18.51 -17.25 -5.10
N ALA A 153 -18.62 -18.29 -5.93
CA ALA A 153 -17.54 -18.79 -6.76
C ALA A 153 -16.98 -17.70 -7.71
N ARG A 154 -17.86 -16.93 -8.37
CA ARG A 154 -17.47 -15.78 -9.20
C ARG A 154 -16.73 -14.70 -8.41
N ALA A 155 -17.23 -14.39 -7.21
CA ALA A 155 -16.61 -13.40 -6.34
C ALA A 155 -15.20 -13.82 -5.89
N PHE A 156 -15.02 -15.08 -5.48
CA PHE A 156 -13.73 -15.59 -5.01
C PHE A 156 -12.67 -15.67 -6.12
N VAL A 157 -13.06 -16.13 -7.32
CA VAL A 157 -12.16 -16.14 -8.48
C VAL A 157 -11.76 -14.72 -8.89
N ALA A 158 -12.68 -13.75 -8.80
CA ALA A 158 -12.37 -12.35 -9.09
C ALA A 158 -11.44 -11.74 -8.02
N GLN A 159 -11.68 -12.03 -6.75
CA GLN A 159 -10.84 -11.61 -5.63
C GLN A 159 -9.41 -12.14 -5.76
N GLU A 160 -9.22 -13.43 -6.07
CA GLU A 160 -7.88 -14.00 -6.31
C GLU A 160 -7.15 -13.29 -7.45
N ARG A 161 -7.84 -13.02 -8.55
CA ARG A 161 -7.25 -12.31 -9.70
C ARG A 161 -6.87 -10.86 -9.36
N SER A 162 -7.53 -10.27 -8.36
CA SER A 162 -7.30 -8.90 -7.92
C SER A 162 -6.14 -8.77 -6.95
N ILE A 163 -6.06 -9.63 -5.93
CA ILE A 163 -5.12 -9.45 -4.81
C ILE A 163 -4.33 -10.73 -4.44
N GLY A 164 -4.51 -11.83 -5.19
CA GLY A 164 -3.90 -13.13 -4.89
C GLY A 164 -4.65 -13.94 -3.84
N LEU A 165 -4.03 -15.03 -3.38
CA LEU A 165 -4.56 -15.90 -2.34
C LEU A 165 -4.13 -15.42 -0.94
N PRO A 166 -5.00 -15.53 0.08
CA PRO A 166 -4.64 -15.22 1.47
C PRO A 166 -3.78 -16.35 2.08
N ASP A 167 -3.05 -16.06 3.17
CA ASP A 167 -2.38 -17.09 3.97
C ASP A 167 -3.45 -17.94 4.69
N GLN A 168 -3.44 -19.25 4.43
CA GLN A 168 -4.40 -20.20 5.01
C GLN A 168 -4.26 -20.32 6.53
N ASP A 169 -3.09 -20.00 7.09
CA ASP A 169 -2.81 -20.12 8.51
C ASP A 169 -3.15 -18.85 9.31
N ASP A 170 -3.69 -17.82 8.67
CA ASP A 170 -4.10 -16.57 9.31
C ASP A 170 -5.60 -16.31 9.08
N ILE A 171 -6.39 -16.57 10.12
CA ILE A 171 -7.85 -16.39 10.06
C ILE A 171 -8.25 -14.93 9.85
N VAL A 172 -7.44 -13.97 10.29
CA VAL A 172 -7.74 -12.54 10.14
C VAL A 172 -7.59 -12.14 8.67
N LEU A 173 -6.52 -12.60 8.03
CA LEU A 173 -6.30 -12.37 6.59
C LEU A 173 -7.32 -13.13 5.73
N LEU A 174 -7.69 -14.36 6.11
CA LEU A 174 -8.73 -15.12 5.43
C LEU A 174 -10.11 -14.44 5.53
N ASN A 175 -10.54 -14.05 6.73
CA ASN A 175 -11.81 -13.33 6.93
C ASN A 175 -11.81 -12.01 6.13
N ARG A 176 -10.69 -11.26 6.15
CA ARG A 176 -10.54 -10.05 5.34
C ARG A 176 -10.71 -10.35 3.86
N TRP A 177 -10.02 -11.36 3.35
CA TRP A 177 -10.09 -11.74 1.95
C TRP A 177 -11.51 -12.18 1.54
N GLU A 178 -12.20 -12.92 2.41
CA GLU A 178 -13.56 -13.41 2.20
C GLU A 178 -14.59 -12.26 2.18
N ASP A 179 -14.54 -11.38 3.18
CA ASP A 179 -15.39 -10.20 3.29
C ASP A 179 -15.14 -9.21 2.15
N ASP A 180 -13.92 -9.16 1.64
CA ASP A 180 -13.53 -8.32 0.51
C ASP A 180 -14.06 -8.87 -0.82
N ALA A 181 -14.18 -10.19 -0.94
CA ALA A 181 -14.75 -10.83 -2.11
C ALA A 181 -16.25 -10.51 -2.28
N LEU A 182 -16.99 -10.25 -1.20
CA LEU A 182 -18.43 -9.91 -1.26
C LEU A 182 -18.74 -8.66 -2.10
N HIS A 183 -17.76 -7.78 -2.32
CA HIS A 183 -17.91 -6.60 -3.18
C HIS A 183 -17.96 -6.93 -4.68
N PHE A 184 -17.53 -8.13 -5.05
CA PHE A 184 -17.64 -8.64 -6.43
C PHE A 184 -19.03 -9.20 -6.74
N LEU A 185 -19.95 -9.22 -5.75
CA LEU A 185 -21.33 -9.62 -5.97
C LEU A 185 -22.12 -8.58 -6.79
N ASP A 186 -23.14 -9.04 -7.51
CA ASP A 186 -24.04 -8.18 -8.28
C ASP A 186 -25.04 -7.45 -7.35
N ALA A 187 -25.52 -6.29 -7.79
CA ALA A 187 -26.49 -5.49 -7.03
C ALA A 187 -27.78 -6.31 -6.77
N GLY A 188 -28.19 -6.38 -5.50
CA GLY A 188 -29.39 -7.12 -5.06
C GLY A 188 -29.11 -8.45 -4.37
N ILE A 189 -27.87 -8.95 -4.38
CA ILE A 189 -27.50 -10.22 -3.74
C ILE A 189 -27.08 -9.98 -2.27
N GLN A 190 -28.02 -9.53 -1.44
CA GLN A 190 -27.72 -9.14 -0.04
C GLN A 190 -27.82 -10.30 0.95
N VAL A 191 -28.60 -11.36 0.65
CA VAL A 191 -28.85 -12.41 1.65
C VAL A 191 -27.65 -13.33 1.84
N LEU A 192 -26.90 -13.64 0.76
CA LEU A 192 -25.71 -14.48 0.85
C LEU A 192 -24.56 -13.83 1.62
N GLN A 193 -24.56 -12.49 1.72
CA GLN A 193 -23.55 -11.77 2.49
C GLN A 193 -23.66 -12.09 3.99
N ARG A 194 -24.87 -12.39 4.49
CA ARG A 194 -25.12 -12.61 5.93
C ARG A 194 -24.37 -13.82 6.50
N PRO A 195 -24.47 -15.04 5.93
CA PRO A 195 -23.72 -16.18 6.45
C PRO A 195 -22.21 -15.96 6.35
N ILE A 196 -21.71 -15.28 5.32
CA ILE A 196 -20.28 -14.99 5.16
C ILE A 196 -19.79 -13.97 6.21
N LEU A 197 -20.46 -12.82 6.34
CA LEU A 197 -20.09 -11.78 7.33
C LEU A 197 -20.20 -12.25 8.80
N MET A 198 -20.92 -13.34 9.05
CA MET A 198 -21.07 -13.97 10.36
C MET A 198 -20.24 -15.26 10.51
N ASP A 199 -19.54 -15.69 9.47
CA ASP A 199 -18.58 -16.79 9.55
C ASP A 199 -17.25 -16.27 10.07
N HIS A 200 -17.03 -16.37 11.37
CA HIS A 200 -15.77 -15.92 11.97
C HIS A 200 -14.60 -16.88 11.68
N SER A 201 -14.86 -18.03 11.05
CA SER A 201 -13.88 -19.07 10.75
C SER A 201 -13.41 -19.09 9.29
N ALA A 202 -13.85 -18.13 8.47
CA ALA A 202 -13.54 -18.04 7.04
C ALA A 202 -13.64 -19.39 6.31
N TRP A 203 -14.70 -20.15 6.58
CA TRP A 203 -14.77 -21.56 6.19
C TRP A 203 -14.80 -21.73 4.68
N MET A 204 -15.51 -20.84 3.96
CA MET A 204 -15.57 -20.90 2.50
C MET A 204 -14.26 -20.44 1.86
N ALA A 205 -13.64 -19.36 2.36
CA ALA A 205 -12.34 -18.91 1.88
C ALA A 205 -11.24 -19.95 2.11
N SER A 206 -11.23 -20.62 3.26
CA SER A 206 -10.32 -21.73 3.53
C SER A 206 -10.52 -22.88 2.52
N ALA A 207 -11.78 -23.26 2.26
CA ALA A 207 -12.11 -24.29 1.28
C ALA A 207 -11.70 -23.88 -0.15
N TYR A 208 -11.80 -22.59 -0.49
CA TYR A 208 -11.31 -22.06 -1.76
C TYR A 208 -9.79 -22.20 -1.90
N VAL A 209 -9.02 -21.85 -0.86
CA VAL A 209 -7.57 -21.99 -0.85
C VAL A 209 -7.16 -23.46 -0.99
N ASP A 210 -7.84 -24.37 -0.28
CA ASP A 210 -7.64 -25.83 -0.44
C ASP A 210 -7.89 -26.28 -1.87
N TRP A 211 -8.99 -25.84 -2.48
CA TRP A 211 -9.33 -26.16 -3.87
C TRP A 211 -8.30 -25.60 -4.87
N ARG A 212 -7.74 -24.41 -4.61
CA ARG A 212 -6.71 -23.83 -5.48
C ARG A 212 -5.39 -24.58 -5.41
N ARG A 213 -5.06 -25.17 -4.26
CA ARG A 213 -3.88 -26.04 -4.08
C ARG A 213 -4.08 -27.43 -4.69
N ASP A 214 -5.26 -28.02 -4.50
CA ASP A 214 -5.67 -29.30 -5.08
C ASP A 214 -7.15 -29.21 -5.48
N GLN A 215 -7.42 -29.18 -6.79
CA GLN A 215 -8.80 -29.06 -7.32
C GLN A 215 -9.70 -30.23 -6.91
N SER A 216 -9.14 -31.35 -6.43
CA SER A 216 -9.87 -32.49 -5.92
C SER A 216 -10.13 -32.46 -4.40
N ALA A 217 -9.56 -31.48 -3.68
CA ALA A 217 -9.58 -31.42 -2.22
C ALA A 217 -11.00 -31.43 -1.64
N LEU A 218 -11.92 -30.70 -2.29
CA LEU A 218 -13.29 -30.53 -1.79
C LEU A 218 -14.21 -31.73 -2.04
N LEU A 219 -13.93 -32.54 -3.06
CA LEU A 219 -14.75 -33.71 -3.44
C LEU A 219 -14.86 -34.74 -2.30
N ARG A 220 -13.81 -34.82 -1.48
CA ARG A 220 -13.68 -35.82 -0.39
C ARG A 220 -14.21 -35.34 0.95
N GLN A 221 -14.57 -34.05 1.09
CA GLN A 221 -14.95 -33.47 2.39
C GLN A 221 -16.46 -33.55 2.67
N SER A 222 -17.31 -33.04 1.76
CA SER A 222 -18.77 -33.10 1.90
C SER A 222 -19.49 -32.92 0.56
N SER A 223 -20.76 -33.35 0.47
CA SER A 223 -21.58 -33.14 -0.74
C SER A 223 -21.87 -31.66 -1.02
N TYR A 224 -21.80 -30.80 0.00
CA TYR A 224 -21.91 -29.36 -0.16
C TYR A 224 -20.63 -28.78 -0.78
N LEU A 225 -19.47 -29.07 -0.21
CA LEU A 225 -18.18 -28.58 -0.72
C LEU A 225 -17.85 -29.15 -2.10
N SER A 226 -18.26 -30.38 -2.41
CA SER A 226 -18.18 -30.94 -3.77
C SER A 226 -18.94 -30.06 -4.78
N CYS A 227 -20.17 -29.66 -4.46
CA CYS A 227 -20.96 -28.77 -5.32
C CYS A 227 -20.33 -27.38 -5.45
N PHE A 228 -19.75 -26.85 -4.37
CA PHE A 228 -18.98 -25.60 -4.45
C PHE A 228 -17.76 -25.74 -5.37
N GLY A 229 -16.99 -26.82 -5.24
CA GLY A 229 -15.86 -27.14 -6.12
C GLY A 229 -16.25 -27.27 -7.59
N GLU A 230 -17.40 -27.88 -7.89
CA GLU A 230 -17.94 -27.93 -9.26
C GLU A 230 -18.27 -26.54 -9.81
N LYS A 231 -18.85 -25.65 -8.98
CA LYS A 231 -19.13 -24.26 -9.38
C LYS A 231 -17.84 -23.45 -9.55
N LEU A 232 -16.85 -23.67 -8.70
CA LEU A 232 -15.53 -23.06 -8.83
C LEU A 232 -14.87 -23.48 -10.15
N GLN A 233 -14.86 -24.77 -10.46
CA GLN A 233 -14.30 -25.30 -11.71
C GLN A 233 -15.02 -24.72 -12.93
N GLN A 234 -16.36 -24.69 -12.94
CA GLN A 234 -17.16 -24.10 -14.03
C GLN A 234 -16.82 -22.63 -14.28
N VAL A 235 -16.68 -21.84 -13.21
CA VAL A 235 -16.34 -20.42 -13.31
C VAL A 235 -14.89 -20.22 -13.74
N PHE A 236 -13.96 -21.03 -13.23
CA PHE A 236 -12.54 -20.92 -13.51
C PHE A 236 -12.21 -21.31 -14.96
N ASP A 237 -12.78 -22.42 -15.46
CA ASP A 237 -12.56 -22.86 -16.85
C ASP A 237 -13.30 -21.99 -17.86
N GLY A 238 -14.52 -21.55 -17.53
CA GLY A 238 -15.33 -20.67 -18.37
C GLY A 238 -14.79 -19.24 -18.51
N SER A 239 -13.75 -18.88 -17.75
CA SER A 239 -13.17 -17.53 -17.73
C SER A 239 -11.86 -17.41 -18.51
N GLY A 240 -11.58 -18.36 -19.41
CA GLY A 240 -10.51 -18.30 -20.42
C GLY A 240 -10.81 -17.44 -21.65
N GLY A 241 -12.04 -16.93 -21.81
CA GLY A 241 -12.35 -15.84 -22.73
C GLY A 241 -12.14 -14.46 -22.08
N ALA A 242 -12.35 -13.38 -22.84
CA ALA A 242 -12.45 -12.00 -22.33
C ALA A 242 -13.67 -11.82 -21.38
N ALA A 243 -13.74 -12.63 -20.34
CA ALA A 243 -14.75 -12.57 -19.31
C ALA A 243 -14.65 -11.18 -18.66
N VAL A 244 -15.77 -10.47 -18.67
CA VAL A 244 -15.97 -9.17 -18.03
C VAL A 244 -15.32 -9.22 -16.65
N ARG A 245 -14.13 -8.64 -16.55
CA ARG A 245 -13.44 -8.45 -15.27
C ARG A 245 -14.40 -7.62 -14.44
N ILE A 246 -14.91 -8.17 -13.34
CA ILE A 246 -15.65 -7.35 -12.39
C ILE A 246 -14.60 -6.41 -11.81
N ALA A 247 -14.61 -5.15 -12.25
CA ALA A 247 -13.60 -4.18 -11.87
C ALA A 247 -13.71 -3.91 -10.36
N PRO A 248 -12.61 -4.07 -9.60
CA PRO A 248 -12.58 -3.71 -8.20
C PRO A 248 -12.70 -2.18 -8.05
N ILE A 249 -13.23 -1.72 -6.91
CA ILE A 249 -13.47 -0.28 -6.63
C ILE A 249 -12.59 0.23 -5.47
N PRO A 250 -12.15 1.50 -5.49
CA PRO A 250 -11.50 2.17 -4.36
C PRO A 250 -12.29 2.07 -3.05
N ARG A 251 -11.60 1.93 -1.91
CA ARG A 251 -12.23 1.75 -0.59
C ARG A 251 -11.61 2.63 0.49
N LEU A 252 -12.44 3.19 1.35
CA LEU A 252 -11.98 3.92 2.52
C LEU A 252 -11.46 2.95 3.60
N VAL A 253 -10.25 3.19 4.08
CA VAL A 253 -9.58 2.44 5.15
C VAL A 253 -8.96 3.41 6.14
N TRP A 254 -8.76 2.97 7.38
CA TRP A 254 -8.05 3.68 8.43
C TRP A 254 -6.70 3.03 8.63
N GLU A 255 -5.65 3.71 8.19
CA GLU A 255 -4.28 3.20 8.24
C GLU A 255 -3.32 4.33 8.59
N ASP A 256 -2.30 4.02 9.40
CA ASP A 256 -1.37 4.99 9.99
C ASP A 256 -2.09 6.14 10.75
N GLY A 257 -3.28 5.85 11.28
CA GLY A 257 -4.10 6.75 12.09
C GLY A 257 -4.78 7.88 11.31
N ARG A 258 -4.98 7.71 10.00
CA ARG A 258 -5.72 8.64 9.15
C ARG A 258 -6.54 7.87 8.12
N PRO A 259 -7.60 8.47 7.54
CA PRO A 259 -8.33 7.84 6.47
C PRO A 259 -7.51 7.85 5.16
N GLN A 260 -7.48 6.72 4.49
CA GLN A 260 -6.82 6.49 3.21
C GLN A 260 -7.78 5.75 2.27
N LEU A 261 -7.49 5.77 0.98
CA LEU A 261 -8.17 4.98 -0.04
C LEU A 261 -7.28 3.81 -0.45
N SER A 262 -7.73 2.60 -0.18
CA SER A 262 -7.16 1.39 -0.76
C SER A 262 -7.56 1.33 -2.23
N ILE A 263 -6.61 1.58 -3.13
CA ILE A 263 -6.82 1.52 -4.57
C ILE A 263 -6.56 0.09 -5.05
N PRO A 264 -7.53 -0.59 -5.69
CA PRO A 264 -7.33 -1.94 -6.17
C PRO A 264 -6.20 -2.07 -7.19
N GLY A 265 -5.65 -3.26 -7.34
CA GLY A 265 -4.68 -3.57 -8.38
C GLY A 265 -5.32 -3.66 -9.76
N GLN A 266 -4.84 -2.88 -10.71
CA GLN A 266 -5.18 -2.96 -12.14
C GLN A 266 -4.00 -2.41 -12.97
N SER A 267 -4.01 -2.64 -14.29
CA SER A 267 -2.90 -2.25 -15.17
C SER A 267 -2.80 -0.76 -15.47
N GLN A 268 -3.87 0.02 -15.26
CA GLN A 268 -3.93 1.46 -15.52
C GLN A 268 -4.20 2.25 -14.24
N ARG A 269 -3.72 3.49 -14.16
CA ARG A 269 -4.09 4.40 -13.05
C ARG A 269 -5.60 4.60 -12.92
N TYR A 270 -6.08 4.70 -11.68
CA TYR A 270 -7.46 5.08 -11.39
C TYR A 270 -7.64 6.59 -11.56
N LYS A 271 -8.76 6.99 -12.17
CA LYS A 271 -9.21 8.39 -12.18
C LYS A 271 -10.11 8.61 -10.97
N ILE A 272 -9.62 9.38 -10.00
CA ILE A 272 -10.35 9.73 -8.78
C ILE A 272 -10.61 11.22 -8.78
N PHE A 273 -11.80 11.63 -8.39
CA PHE A 273 -12.20 13.01 -8.25
C PHE A 273 -12.37 13.33 -6.77
N LEU A 274 -11.64 14.33 -6.28
CA LEU A 274 -11.80 14.87 -4.94
C LEU A 274 -12.55 16.20 -5.05
N ASP A 275 -13.78 16.27 -4.54
CA ASP A 275 -14.65 17.44 -4.68
C ASP A 275 -14.74 17.97 -6.14
N GLY A 276 -14.71 17.05 -7.11
CA GLY A 276 -14.76 17.35 -8.54
C GLY A 276 -13.39 17.58 -9.21
N GLN A 277 -12.31 17.68 -8.46
CA GLN A 277 -10.95 17.81 -9.00
C GLN A 277 -10.36 16.43 -9.36
N LEU A 278 -9.93 16.25 -10.61
CA LEU A 278 -9.36 15.00 -11.10
C LEU A 278 -7.94 14.77 -10.57
N HIS A 279 -7.72 13.57 -10.03
CA HIS A 279 -6.45 13.00 -9.61
C HIS A 279 -6.27 11.62 -10.26
N ARG A 280 -5.05 11.30 -10.72
CA ARG A 280 -4.73 9.98 -11.28
C ARG A 280 -3.81 9.24 -10.31
N VAL A 281 -4.33 8.16 -9.72
CA VAL A 281 -3.66 7.47 -8.63
C VAL A 281 -3.19 6.07 -9.04
N ARG A 282 -2.06 5.64 -8.47
CA ARG A 282 -1.50 4.31 -8.73
C ARG A 282 -2.41 3.22 -8.18
N ALA A 283 -2.58 2.17 -8.97
CA ALA A 283 -3.31 0.97 -8.58
C ALA A 283 -2.51 0.13 -7.56
N GLY A 284 -3.21 -0.62 -6.71
CA GLY A 284 -2.60 -1.52 -5.73
C GLY A 284 -1.88 -0.85 -4.56
N ARG A 285 -2.06 0.46 -4.37
CA ARG A 285 -1.48 1.23 -3.25
C ARG A 285 -2.56 1.83 -2.37
N LEU A 286 -2.18 2.09 -1.13
CA LEU A 286 -2.93 2.98 -0.24
C LEU A 286 -2.68 4.42 -0.68
N TRP A 287 -3.74 5.19 -0.74
CA TRP A 287 -3.70 6.57 -1.18
C TRP A 287 -4.22 7.49 -0.06
N PRO A 288 -3.38 8.36 0.53
CA PRO A 288 -3.81 9.26 1.60
C PRO A 288 -4.92 10.20 1.12
N LEU A 289 -5.95 10.43 1.93
CA LEU A 289 -6.89 11.52 1.65
C LEU A 289 -6.29 12.84 2.13
N PRO A 290 -6.44 13.95 1.36
CA PRO A 290 -5.96 15.25 1.80
C PRO A 290 -6.73 15.72 3.03
N ILE A 291 -6.12 16.61 3.81
CA ILE A 291 -6.73 17.19 5.00
C ILE A 291 -6.72 18.72 4.82
N PRO A 292 -7.85 19.43 5.00
CA PRO A 292 -9.15 18.93 5.45
C PRO A 292 -9.76 17.90 4.49
N LEU A 293 -10.48 16.91 5.04
CA LEU A 293 -11.01 15.80 4.25
C LEU A 293 -11.98 16.31 3.17
N PRO A 294 -11.87 15.77 1.94
CA PRO A 294 -12.77 16.12 0.86
C PRO A 294 -14.20 15.76 1.24
N ALA A 295 -15.17 16.54 0.78
CA ALA A 295 -16.57 16.27 1.07
C ALA A 295 -17.09 15.08 0.23
N GLU A 296 -16.55 14.91 -0.97
CA GLU A 296 -16.85 13.82 -1.88
C GLU A 296 -15.58 13.26 -2.54
N VAL A 297 -15.48 11.93 -2.59
CA VAL A 297 -14.50 11.19 -3.38
C VAL A 297 -15.28 10.36 -4.41
N SER A 298 -15.07 10.57 -5.70
CA SER A 298 -15.67 9.74 -6.75
C SER A 298 -14.63 9.17 -7.71
N TRP A 299 -14.99 8.16 -8.49
CA TRP A 299 -14.09 7.56 -9.47
C TRP A 299 -14.82 7.11 -10.73
N GLU A 300 -14.08 7.13 -11.84
CA GLU A 300 -14.51 6.63 -13.14
C GLU A 300 -13.87 5.26 -13.45
N GLY A 301 -14.57 4.43 -14.22
CA GLY A 301 -14.12 3.10 -14.65
C GLY A 301 -15.31 2.22 -15.06
N ASP A 302 -15.08 0.91 -15.22
CA ASP A 302 -16.14 -0.06 -15.56
C ASP A 302 -17.25 -0.09 -14.48
N ARG A 303 -16.91 0.24 -13.23
CA ARG A 303 -17.84 0.49 -12.12
C ARG A 303 -17.52 1.84 -11.47
N PRO A 304 -18.14 2.94 -11.92
CA PRO A 304 -17.97 4.23 -11.26
C PRO A 304 -18.60 4.20 -9.87
N GLY A 305 -18.10 5.02 -8.97
CA GLY A 305 -18.61 5.10 -7.61
C GLY A 305 -18.24 6.39 -6.90
N CYS A 306 -18.79 6.56 -5.69
CA CYS A 306 -18.72 7.78 -4.92
C CYS A 306 -18.81 7.47 -3.42
N ILE A 307 -17.97 8.12 -2.62
CA ILE A 307 -17.95 8.13 -1.16
C ILE A 307 -18.16 9.58 -0.72
N ARG A 308 -19.27 9.83 -0.01
CA ARG A 308 -19.55 11.15 0.58
C ARG A 308 -19.12 11.15 2.04
N LEU A 309 -18.11 11.93 2.37
CA LEU A 309 -17.54 12.02 3.71
C LEU A 309 -18.17 13.18 4.47
N PHE A 310 -18.86 12.88 5.56
CA PHE A 310 -19.43 13.87 6.51
C PHE A 310 -20.45 14.87 5.93
N GLN A 311 -20.85 14.72 4.66
CA GLN A 311 -21.97 15.49 4.08
C GLN A 311 -23.31 14.99 4.61
N THR A 312 -23.49 13.66 4.61
CA THR A 312 -24.71 12.97 5.04
C THR A 312 -24.50 12.14 6.31
N SER A 313 -23.27 12.09 6.82
CA SER A 313 -22.85 11.31 7.98
C SER A 313 -22.31 12.21 9.10
N ASP A 314 -22.56 11.82 10.35
CA ASP A 314 -21.92 12.44 11.52
C ASP A 314 -20.61 11.72 11.88
N PHE A 315 -20.58 10.40 11.66
CA PHE A 315 -19.43 9.55 11.95
C PHE A 315 -19.05 8.65 10.78
N VAL A 316 -17.79 8.25 10.76
CA VAL A 316 -17.29 7.11 9.99
C VAL A 316 -16.76 6.08 10.98
N VAL A 317 -17.17 4.82 10.84
CA VAL A 317 -16.78 3.74 11.74
C VAL A 317 -15.87 2.78 10.99
N PHE A 318 -14.69 2.53 11.56
CA PHE A 318 -13.72 1.57 11.05
C PHE A 318 -13.57 0.41 12.04
N ASP A 319 -13.30 -0.78 11.54
CA ASP A 319 -12.85 -1.92 12.34
C ASP A 319 -11.43 -1.63 12.83
N SER A 320 -11.19 -1.70 14.13
CA SER A 320 -9.87 -1.43 14.71
C SER A 320 -8.80 -2.48 14.37
N ASN A 321 -9.18 -3.72 14.05
CA ASN A 321 -8.22 -4.79 13.75
C ASN A 321 -7.85 -4.83 12.25
N THR A 322 -8.80 -4.50 11.37
CA THR A 322 -8.57 -4.52 9.92
C THR A 322 -8.38 -3.12 9.31
N GLY A 323 -8.72 -2.05 10.04
CA GLY A 323 -8.77 -0.69 9.53
C GLY A 323 -9.91 -0.43 8.54
N ARG A 324 -10.73 -1.43 8.19
CA ARG A 324 -11.73 -1.29 7.13
C ARG A 324 -12.91 -0.43 7.58
N GLN A 325 -13.43 0.40 6.68
CA GLN A 325 -14.70 1.09 6.91
C GLN A 325 -15.85 0.08 7.03
N VAL A 326 -16.54 0.11 8.16
CA VAL A 326 -17.67 -0.76 8.49
C VAL A 326 -18.98 -0.07 8.12
N GLU A 327 -19.13 1.21 8.45
CA GLU A 327 -20.38 1.94 8.28
C GLU A 327 -20.15 3.43 8.06
N LEU A 328 -20.98 4.04 7.21
CA LEU A 328 -21.18 5.48 7.09
C LEU A 328 -22.56 5.78 7.65
N THR A 329 -22.64 6.59 8.71
CA THR A 329 -23.91 6.90 9.35
C THR A 329 -24.78 7.74 8.40
N THR A 330 -26.09 7.52 8.33
CA THR A 330 -27.02 8.52 7.74
C THR A 330 -27.56 9.41 8.85
N ARG A 331 -27.60 10.73 8.62
CA ARG A 331 -28.22 11.69 9.56
C ARG A 331 -29.71 11.31 9.77
N ALA A 332 -30.05 10.74 10.93
CA ALA A 332 -31.44 10.51 11.31
C ALA A 332 -31.99 11.74 12.03
N ALA A 333 -33.28 12.02 11.81
CA ALA A 333 -33.94 13.25 12.25
C ALA A 333 -34.42 13.23 13.73
N GLU A 334 -34.27 12.12 14.47
CA GLU A 334 -34.81 11.96 15.83
C GLU A 334 -33.82 11.36 16.84
N ALA A 335 -34.09 11.60 18.13
CA ALA A 335 -33.15 11.73 19.26
C ALA A 335 -32.25 10.53 19.65
N GLU A 336 -32.34 9.39 18.98
CA GLU A 336 -31.40 8.28 19.15
C GLU A 336 -31.20 7.59 17.80
N THR A 337 -29.99 7.72 17.23
CA THR A 337 -29.61 6.96 16.03
C THR A 337 -28.79 5.75 16.44
N GLN A 338 -29.22 4.55 16.03
CA GLN A 338 -28.45 3.32 16.23
C GLN A 338 -27.52 3.10 15.03
N LEU A 339 -26.24 2.87 15.31
CA LEU A 339 -25.25 2.48 14.32
C LEU A 339 -25.15 0.95 14.31
N SER A 340 -25.30 0.34 13.13
CA SER A 340 -25.31 -1.11 12.94
C SER A 340 -24.06 -1.57 12.20
N GLY A 341 -22.90 -1.45 12.86
CA GLY A 341 -21.64 -2.02 12.42
C GLY A 341 -21.29 -3.27 13.23
N ILE A 342 -21.28 -4.45 12.61
CA ILE A 342 -20.98 -5.71 13.31
C ILE A 342 -19.46 -5.87 13.50
N VAL A 343 -18.88 -5.12 14.44
CA VAL A 343 -17.47 -5.28 14.87
C VAL A 343 -17.35 -5.35 16.39
N ALA A 344 -16.31 -6.04 16.86
CA ALA A 344 -16.03 -6.17 18.30
C ALA A 344 -15.37 -4.90 18.85
N THR A 345 -14.46 -4.30 18.08
CA THR A 345 -13.72 -3.09 18.45
C THR A 345 -13.64 -2.16 17.23
N ALA A 346 -13.92 -0.87 17.44
CA ALA A 346 -14.07 0.10 16.36
C ALA A 346 -13.23 1.37 16.58
N ILE A 347 -12.89 2.04 15.48
CA ILE A 347 -12.36 3.40 15.47
C ILE A 347 -13.45 4.30 14.91
N VAL A 348 -13.95 5.22 15.74
CA VAL A 348 -14.99 6.17 15.35
C VAL A 348 -14.34 7.50 15.03
N VAL A 349 -14.71 8.09 13.89
CA VAL A 349 -14.09 9.32 13.37
C VAL A 349 -15.17 10.36 13.06
N ALA A 350 -14.93 11.62 13.41
CA ALA A 350 -15.83 12.75 13.16
C ALA A 350 -15.06 14.05 12.86
N LYS A 351 -15.73 15.02 12.22
CA LYS A 351 -15.19 16.39 12.00
C LYS A 351 -15.21 17.28 13.25
N GLU A 352 -15.94 16.86 14.28
CA GLU A 352 -16.10 17.62 15.54
C GLU A 352 -15.78 16.72 16.72
N GLY A 353 -15.29 17.31 17.81
CA GLY A 353 -15.08 16.60 19.07
C GLY A 353 -16.35 15.94 19.58
N PHE A 354 -16.21 14.73 20.11
CA PHE A 354 -17.29 13.93 20.69
C PHE A 354 -16.76 13.19 21.92
N SER A 355 -17.59 12.47 22.66
CA SER A 355 -17.14 11.60 23.73
C SER A 355 -17.71 10.19 23.62
N VAL A 356 -16.96 9.22 24.12
CA VAL A 356 -17.31 7.80 24.15
C VAL A 356 -17.35 7.37 25.61
N GLY A 357 -18.54 7.03 26.11
CA GLY A 357 -18.68 6.64 27.52
C GLY A 357 -18.17 7.68 28.54
N GLY A 358 -18.13 8.97 28.16
CA GLY A 358 -17.63 10.08 28.98
C GLY A 358 -16.21 10.53 28.68
N GLU A 359 -15.40 9.73 27.97
CA GLU A 359 -14.04 10.09 27.59
C GLU A 359 -14.03 10.90 26.28
N PRO A 360 -13.35 12.07 26.21
CA PRO A 360 -13.32 12.89 25.02
C PRO A 360 -12.51 12.24 23.88
N SER A 361 -12.96 12.45 22.65
CA SER A 361 -12.23 12.08 21.45
C SER A 361 -10.97 12.93 21.28
N ARG A 362 -9.99 12.39 20.56
CA ARG A 362 -8.69 13.03 20.33
C ARG A 362 -8.61 13.58 18.93
N GLU A 363 -8.04 14.77 18.77
CA GLU A 363 -7.77 15.34 17.45
C GLU A 363 -6.56 14.63 16.82
N THR A 364 -6.75 13.91 15.71
CA THR A 364 -5.68 13.20 15.00
C THR A 364 -5.11 13.97 13.82
N ALA A 365 -5.88 14.93 13.31
CA ALA A 365 -5.49 15.91 12.31
C ALA A 365 -6.39 17.14 12.47
N PRO A 366 -6.05 18.30 11.88
CA PRO A 366 -6.89 19.50 11.95
C PRO A 366 -8.36 19.19 11.60
N ASP A 367 -9.26 19.48 12.55
CA ASP A 367 -10.70 19.23 12.45
C ASP A 367 -11.09 17.77 12.20
N LEU A 368 -10.26 16.82 12.65
CA LEU A 368 -10.52 15.39 12.58
C LEU A 368 -10.30 14.75 13.94
N TYR A 369 -11.37 14.23 14.52
CA TYR A 369 -11.37 13.65 15.85
C TYR A 369 -11.64 12.16 15.76
N CYS A 370 -10.93 11.36 16.55
CA CYS A 370 -11.19 9.93 16.65
C CYS A 370 -11.22 9.42 18.10
N ALA A 371 -11.87 8.28 18.27
CA ALA A 371 -11.87 7.52 19.51
C ALA A 371 -11.93 6.02 19.22
N ASN A 372 -11.19 5.23 20.00
CA ASN A 372 -11.31 3.77 20.00
C ASN A 372 -12.52 3.37 20.86
N VAL A 373 -13.30 2.41 20.37
CA VAL A 373 -14.55 1.97 21.01
C VAL A 373 -14.55 0.46 21.15
N ASP A 374 -14.77 -0.03 22.36
CA ASP A 374 -14.97 -1.46 22.65
C ASP A 374 -16.47 -1.81 22.66
N LEU A 375 -16.93 -2.51 21.63
CA LEU A 375 -18.33 -2.89 21.44
C LEU A 375 -18.66 -4.30 21.96
N ARG A 376 -17.68 -5.01 22.56
CA ARG A 376 -17.88 -6.37 23.10
C ARG A 376 -18.82 -6.41 24.30
N SER A 377 -18.98 -5.27 24.98
CA SER A 377 -19.86 -5.08 26.13
C SER A 377 -21.33 -4.81 25.75
N GLY A 378 -21.63 -4.66 24.44
CA GLY A 378 -22.97 -4.39 23.93
C GLY A 378 -23.07 -3.03 23.24
N LYS A 379 -23.94 -2.16 23.74
CA LYS A 379 -24.17 -0.83 23.17
C LYS A 379 -23.30 0.22 23.87
N VAL A 380 -22.53 0.98 23.11
CA VAL A 380 -21.75 2.11 23.61
C VAL A 380 -22.42 3.42 23.19
N ALA A 381 -22.54 4.36 24.13
CA ALA A 381 -23.07 5.68 23.85
C ALA A 381 -21.97 6.63 23.36
N LEU A 382 -22.22 7.26 22.21
CA LEU A 382 -21.45 8.39 21.70
C LEU A 382 -22.23 9.66 22.03
N THR A 383 -21.58 10.72 22.50
CA THR A 383 -22.25 12.00 22.76
C THR A 383 -21.50 13.19 22.16
N ARG A 384 -22.26 14.17 21.68
CA ARG A 384 -21.74 15.46 21.16
C ARG A 384 -22.76 16.54 21.50
N GLY A 385 -22.41 17.43 22.43
CA GLY A 385 -23.36 18.39 23.00
C GLY A 385 -24.55 17.67 23.63
N SER A 386 -25.78 18.01 23.19
CA SER A 386 -27.02 17.37 23.66
C SER A 386 -27.45 16.14 22.86
N ARG A 387 -26.70 15.74 21.83
CA ARG A 387 -27.04 14.59 20.97
C ARG A 387 -26.35 13.33 21.46
N GLN A 388 -27.05 12.21 21.38
CA GLN A 388 -26.58 10.88 21.77
C GLN A 388 -26.83 9.88 20.64
N TRP A 389 -25.83 9.05 20.38
CA TRP A 389 -25.91 7.92 19.44
C TRP A 389 -25.58 6.63 20.19
N ALA A 390 -26.18 5.53 19.75
CA ALA A 390 -25.89 4.20 20.30
C ALA A 390 -25.20 3.35 19.23
N LEU A 391 -23.93 3.01 19.45
CA LEU A 391 -23.18 2.09 18.60
C LEU A 391 -23.32 0.68 19.17
N SER A 392 -23.83 -0.26 18.37
CA SER A 392 -23.91 -1.67 18.71
C SER A 392 -22.92 -2.48 17.89
N GLY A 393 -22.14 -3.33 18.54
CA GLY A 393 -21.30 -4.34 17.88
C GLY A 393 -21.82 -5.76 18.08
N ALA A 394 -21.11 -6.73 17.52
CA ALA A 394 -21.25 -8.13 17.89
C ALA A 394 -19.93 -8.64 18.44
N ARG A 395 -20.05 -9.55 19.41
CA ARG A 395 -18.91 -10.22 20.02
C ARG A 395 -18.46 -11.34 19.09
N ARG A 396 -17.17 -11.39 18.77
CA ARG A 396 -16.57 -12.32 17.81
C ARG A 396 -15.32 -12.93 18.42
N PRO A 397 -15.09 -14.25 18.32
CA PRO A 397 -13.81 -14.80 18.68
C PRO A 397 -12.69 -14.21 17.84
N GLN A 398 -11.61 -13.75 18.47
CA GLN A 398 -10.53 -13.06 17.80
C GLN A 398 -9.23 -13.17 18.59
N ILE A 399 -8.11 -13.19 17.88
CA ILE A 399 -6.78 -13.00 18.45
C ILE A 399 -6.30 -11.65 17.94
N SER A 400 -6.04 -10.70 18.83
CA SER A 400 -5.54 -9.36 18.51
C SER A 400 -4.17 -9.16 19.14
N ILE A 401 -3.34 -8.31 18.53
CA ILE A 401 -2.01 -7.99 19.05
C ILE A 401 -1.96 -6.49 19.31
N HIS A 402 -1.57 -6.11 20.52
CA HIS A 402 -1.46 -4.74 20.98
C HIS A 402 0.01 -4.39 21.23
N GLY A 403 0.43 -3.23 20.75
CA GLY A 403 1.82 -2.76 20.84
C GLY A 403 2.31 -2.17 19.52
N GLN A 404 3.53 -1.66 19.50
CA GLN A 404 4.19 -1.28 18.25
C GLN A 404 4.97 -2.48 17.69
N PRO A 405 4.73 -2.89 16.43
CA PRO A 405 5.55 -3.92 15.81
C PRO A 405 6.98 -3.40 15.63
N ILE A 406 7.97 -4.31 15.71
CA ILE A 406 9.37 -4.01 15.40
C ILE A 406 9.50 -3.58 13.93
N ALA A 407 8.80 -4.29 13.05
CA ALA A 407 8.78 -4.06 11.62
C ALA A 407 7.47 -4.57 11.00
N LYS A 408 6.95 -3.88 9.98
CA LYS A 408 5.72 -4.28 9.26
C LYS A 408 6.01 -5.41 8.28
N GLY A 409 5.18 -6.44 8.22
CA GLY A 409 5.32 -7.55 7.29
C GLY A 409 5.07 -7.14 5.83
N VAL A 410 5.93 -7.53 4.90
CA VAL A 410 5.72 -7.30 3.45
C VAL A 410 4.95 -8.49 2.89
N GLY A 411 3.62 -8.36 2.82
CA GLY A 411 2.74 -9.45 2.34
C GLY A 411 2.55 -10.60 3.35
N GLY A 412 2.82 -10.35 4.63
CA GLY A 412 2.72 -11.32 5.72
C GLY A 412 2.51 -10.65 7.08
N PRO A 413 2.52 -11.42 8.19
CA PRO A 413 2.34 -10.87 9.54
C PRO A 413 3.52 -9.97 9.95
N ASP A 414 3.22 -9.00 10.81
CA ASP A 414 4.23 -8.12 11.41
C ASP A 414 5.20 -8.86 12.33
N LEU A 415 6.38 -8.27 12.55
CA LEU A 415 7.41 -8.75 13.46
C LEU A 415 7.22 -8.13 14.85
N TRP A 416 7.04 -8.95 15.88
CA TRP A 416 6.72 -8.50 17.24
C TRP A 416 7.83 -8.76 18.24
N GLY A 417 8.03 -7.82 19.16
CA GLY A 417 8.94 -7.96 20.29
C GLY A 417 8.31 -8.70 21.48
N PRO A 418 9.12 -9.04 22.50
CA PRO A 418 8.64 -9.77 23.68
C PRO A 418 7.61 -9.00 24.53
N GLU A 419 7.60 -7.67 24.42
CA GLU A 419 6.71 -6.75 25.14
C GLU A 419 5.33 -6.54 24.50
N ALA A 420 5.08 -7.14 23.33
CA ALA A 420 3.77 -7.06 22.69
C ALA A 420 2.75 -7.91 23.45
N GLU A 421 1.55 -7.38 23.65
CA GLU A 421 0.45 -8.06 24.35
C GLU A 421 -0.46 -8.73 23.32
N VAL A 422 -0.77 -10.01 23.52
CA VAL A 422 -1.73 -10.76 22.71
C VAL A 422 -3.04 -10.85 23.48
N GLU A 423 -4.09 -10.25 22.91
CA GLU A 423 -5.45 -10.34 23.44
C GLU A 423 -6.18 -11.51 22.77
N LEU A 424 -6.62 -12.46 23.59
CA LEU A 424 -7.35 -13.66 23.20
C LEU A 424 -8.83 -13.47 23.57
N ASP A 425 -9.65 -13.11 22.59
CA ASP A 425 -11.09 -13.00 22.75
C ASP A 425 -11.74 -14.34 22.43
N PHE A 426 -12.21 -15.03 23.46
CA PHE A 426 -12.98 -16.27 23.31
C PHE A 426 -14.45 -15.98 22.96
N GLY A 427 -14.88 -14.72 23.06
CA GLY A 427 -15.78 -14.02 22.13
C GLY A 427 -17.23 -14.43 21.94
N SER A 428 -17.63 -15.68 22.16
CA SER A 428 -19.00 -16.11 21.86
C SER A 428 -19.33 -17.45 22.53
N SER A 429 -20.58 -17.89 22.39
CA SER A 429 -20.96 -19.27 22.74
C SER A 429 -20.10 -20.32 22.01
N GLU A 430 -19.37 -19.95 20.95
CA GLU A 430 -18.62 -20.86 20.08
C GLU A 430 -17.40 -21.49 20.73
N LEU A 431 -16.70 -20.75 21.60
CA LEU A 431 -15.52 -21.26 22.30
C LEU A 431 -15.80 -21.59 23.77
N LEU A 432 -16.76 -20.88 24.37
CA LEU A 432 -17.19 -21.05 25.75
C LEU A 432 -18.69 -21.32 25.79
N ALA A 433 -19.10 -22.55 25.46
CA ALA A 433 -20.51 -22.93 25.37
C ALA A 433 -21.25 -22.70 26.70
N GLY A 434 -22.19 -21.75 26.69
CA GLY A 434 -23.09 -21.46 27.82
C GLY A 434 -22.55 -20.52 28.92
N HIS A 435 -21.50 -19.73 28.68
CA HIS A 435 -20.75 -19.07 29.77
C HIS A 435 -20.55 -17.57 29.64
N THR A 436 -21.60 -16.82 30.02
CA THR A 436 -21.56 -15.37 30.28
C THR A 436 -22.22 -15.05 31.63
N ASP A 437 -21.84 -15.77 32.70
CA ASP A 437 -22.34 -15.53 34.07
C ASP A 437 -21.58 -14.40 34.80
N GLY A 438 -20.66 -13.71 34.11
CA GLY A 438 -19.87 -12.59 34.64
C GLY A 438 -18.69 -13.00 35.53
N LYS A 439 -18.37 -14.29 35.65
CA LYS A 439 -17.22 -14.79 36.43
C LYS A 439 -16.05 -15.15 35.52
N GLY A 440 -14.82 -14.86 35.97
CA GLY A 440 -13.60 -15.30 35.28
C GLY A 440 -13.45 -16.82 35.29
N ARG A 441 -12.89 -17.39 34.21
CA ARG A 441 -12.71 -18.84 34.03
C ARG A 441 -11.47 -19.18 33.21
N LEU A 442 -11.05 -20.44 33.31
CA LEU A 442 -9.97 -21.00 32.52
C LEU A 442 -10.39 -21.21 31.06
N ALA A 443 -9.57 -20.72 30.15
CA ALA A 443 -9.63 -21.00 28.73
C ALA A 443 -8.30 -21.61 28.27
N PHE A 444 -8.27 -22.17 27.06
CA PHE A 444 -7.11 -22.89 26.56
C PHE A 444 -6.74 -22.45 25.15
N LEU A 445 -5.43 -22.33 24.94
CA LEU A 445 -4.80 -21.94 23.69
C LEU A 445 -3.81 -23.03 23.31
N ARG A 446 -3.77 -23.42 22.04
CA ARG A 446 -2.70 -24.23 21.49
C ARG A 446 -1.69 -23.31 20.79
N ILE A 447 -0.42 -23.42 21.19
CA ILE A 447 0.70 -22.66 20.64
C ILE A 447 1.56 -23.64 19.85
N GLU A 448 1.84 -23.32 18.60
CA GLU A 448 2.62 -24.17 17.70
C GLU A 448 3.76 -23.38 17.06
N THR A 449 4.90 -24.04 16.90
CA THR A 449 6.02 -23.57 16.10
C THR A 449 6.64 -24.74 15.34
N HIS A 450 7.76 -24.56 14.65
CA HIS A 450 8.33 -25.58 13.77
C HIS A 450 8.74 -26.83 14.57
N GLY A 451 7.90 -27.86 14.51
CA GLY A 451 8.12 -29.15 15.18
C GLY A 451 7.74 -29.21 16.66
N ARG A 452 7.15 -28.15 17.24
CA ARG A 452 6.69 -28.11 18.63
C ARG A 452 5.25 -27.64 18.73
N ALA A 453 4.48 -28.22 19.64
CA ALA A 453 3.13 -27.80 19.98
C ALA A 453 2.89 -27.98 21.48
N THR A 454 2.28 -27.00 22.12
CA THR A 454 1.90 -27.06 23.54
C THR A 454 0.51 -26.46 23.73
N GLU A 455 -0.16 -26.87 24.81
CA GLU A 455 -1.41 -26.25 25.25
C GLU A 455 -1.14 -25.38 26.48
N MET A 456 -1.48 -24.11 26.38
CA MET A 456 -1.37 -23.13 27.46
C MET A 456 -2.75 -22.86 28.04
N GLN A 457 -2.81 -22.79 29.37
CA GLN A 457 -3.99 -22.39 30.12
C GLN A 457 -3.94 -20.89 30.39
N VAL A 458 -5.04 -20.18 30.14
CA VAL A 458 -5.16 -18.74 30.36
C VAL A 458 -6.42 -18.42 31.17
N GLU A 459 -6.40 -17.35 31.95
CA GLU A 459 -7.57 -16.89 32.69
C GLU A 459 -8.30 -15.81 31.89
N ALA A 460 -9.51 -16.14 31.43
CA ALA A 460 -10.38 -15.22 30.74
C ALA A 460 -11.30 -14.50 31.73
N ASP A 461 -11.49 -13.19 31.54
CA ASP A 461 -12.37 -12.37 32.37
C ASP A 461 -13.86 -12.72 32.18
N GLY A 462 -14.76 -12.02 32.87
CA GLY A 462 -16.21 -12.23 32.72
C GLY A 462 -16.76 -11.93 31.31
N ARG A 463 -15.95 -11.31 30.45
CA ARG A 463 -16.20 -11.07 29.02
C ARG A 463 -15.44 -12.06 28.15
N GLY A 464 -14.91 -13.15 28.69
CA GLY A 464 -14.20 -14.19 27.95
C GLY A 464 -12.93 -13.70 27.25
N ILE A 465 -12.30 -12.64 27.74
CA ILE A 465 -11.05 -12.08 27.18
C ILE A 465 -9.89 -12.43 28.10
N ALA A 466 -8.82 -12.96 27.53
CA ALA A 466 -7.53 -13.13 28.21
C ALA A 466 -6.46 -12.28 27.53
N LYS A 467 -5.45 -11.85 28.29
CA LYS A 467 -4.28 -11.12 27.79
C LYS A 467 -3.03 -11.89 28.18
N VAL A 468 -2.12 -12.07 27.23
CA VAL A 468 -0.87 -12.83 27.40
C VAL A 468 0.24 -12.11 26.63
N ASP A 469 1.39 -11.89 27.24
CA ASP A 469 2.52 -11.27 26.55
C ASP A 469 3.22 -12.26 25.60
N VAL A 470 3.82 -11.75 24.52
CA VAL A 470 4.62 -12.58 23.59
C VAL A 470 5.73 -13.33 24.31
N ALA A 471 6.33 -12.72 25.34
CA ALA A 471 7.33 -13.38 26.19
C ALA A 471 6.80 -14.65 26.88
N GLU A 472 5.54 -14.62 27.38
CA GLU A 472 4.92 -15.77 28.03
C GLU A 472 4.61 -16.89 27.02
N LEU A 473 4.15 -16.53 25.82
CA LEU A 473 3.91 -17.49 24.73
C LEU A 473 5.21 -18.18 24.28
N ALA A 474 6.31 -17.42 24.19
CA ALA A 474 7.63 -17.95 23.86
C ALA A 474 8.15 -18.89 24.96
N ALA A 475 7.98 -18.50 26.23
CA ALA A 475 8.38 -19.32 27.37
C ALA A 475 7.60 -20.64 27.44
N ALA A 476 6.30 -20.65 27.12
CA ALA A 476 5.48 -21.86 27.09
C ALA A 476 5.95 -22.91 26.07
N LEU A 477 6.66 -22.48 25.01
CA LEU A 477 7.26 -23.33 23.98
C LEU A 477 8.74 -23.68 24.24
N ASP A 478 9.26 -23.32 25.42
CA ASP A 478 10.67 -23.42 25.76
C ASP A 478 11.58 -22.76 24.70
N LEU A 479 11.16 -21.60 24.18
CA LEU A 479 12.00 -20.76 23.32
C LEU A 479 12.97 -19.97 24.21
N LEU A 480 14.22 -19.93 23.78
CA LEU A 480 15.25 -19.20 24.51
C LEU A 480 15.01 -17.68 24.39
N PRO A 481 15.24 -16.89 25.45
CA PRO A 481 15.12 -15.43 25.39
C PRO A 481 16.07 -14.74 24.41
N ASP A 482 17.09 -15.45 23.93
CA ASP A 482 18.07 -15.00 22.94
C ASP A 482 17.88 -15.67 21.56
N ALA A 483 16.71 -16.25 21.31
CA ALA A 483 16.38 -16.89 20.03
C ALA A 483 16.21 -15.89 18.88
N ASP A 484 16.54 -16.38 17.68
CA ASP A 484 16.28 -15.71 16.40
C ASP A 484 14.77 -15.51 16.15
N PRO A 485 14.39 -14.63 15.21
CA PRO A 485 13.00 -14.49 14.78
C PRO A 485 12.35 -15.84 14.37
N GLU A 486 11.15 -16.09 14.87
CA GLU A 486 10.45 -17.36 14.71
C GLU A 486 8.95 -17.16 14.47
N ALA A 487 8.33 -18.09 13.72
CA ALA A 487 6.89 -18.08 13.48
C ALA A 487 6.17 -18.86 14.59
N LEU A 488 5.14 -18.24 15.16
CA LEU A 488 4.19 -18.87 16.05
C LEU A 488 2.82 -18.98 15.40
N SER A 489 2.09 -20.00 15.78
CA SER A 489 0.69 -20.19 15.44
C SER A 489 -0.11 -20.39 16.72
N LEU A 490 -1.11 -19.53 16.92
CA LEU A 490 -2.00 -19.54 18.07
C LEU A 490 -3.37 -20.04 17.65
N THR A 491 -3.86 -21.12 18.26
CA THR A 491 -5.21 -21.65 18.00
C THR A 491 -6.05 -21.67 19.26
N LEU A 492 -7.16 -20.95 19.30
CA LEU A 492 -8.09 -20.99 20.42
C LEU A 492 -8.75 -22.37 20.50
N LEU A 493 -8.86 -22.96 21.70
CA LEU A 493 -9.51 -24.25 21.90
C LEU A 493 -10.94 -24.06 22.42
N ARG A 494 -11.88 -24.84 21.89
CA ARG A 494 -13.25 -24.87 22.40
C ARG A 494 -13.31 -25.78 23.62
N THR A 495 -14.00 -25.30 24.65
CA THR A 495 -14.29 -26.08 25.86
C THR A 495 -15.78 -26.06 26.17
N ASN A 496 -16.24 -27.10 26.88
CA ASN A 496 -17.63 -27.23 27.31
C ASN A 496 -17.65 -27.38 28.84
N ALA A 497 -18.58 -26.70 29.52
CA ALA A 497 -18.80 -26.80 30.96
C ALA A 497 -18.81 -28.24 31.50
N ASP A 498 -19.46 -29.11 30.72
CA ASP A 498 -19.79 -30.47 31.12
C ASP A 498 -18.77 -31.50 30.60
N SER A 499 -17.68 -31.06 29.94
CA SER A 499 -16.67 -31.93 29.34
C SER A 499 -15.25 -31.42 29.54
N THR A 500 -14.33 -32.33 29.84
CA THR A 500 -12.88 -32.04 29.86
C THR A 500 -12.26 -32.06 28.45
N GLU A 501 -13.05 -32.38 27.42
CA GLU A 501 -12.58 -32.47 26.04
C GLU A 501 -12.29 -31.08 25.47
N ARG A 502 -11.06 -30.91 24.96
CA ARG A 502 -10.59 -29.67 24.31
C ARG A 502 -10.61 -29.91 22.81
N VAL A 503 -11.43 -29.14 22.09
CA VAL A 503 -11.58 -29.31 20.64
C VAL A 503 -10.77 -28.23 19.93
N LEU A 504 -9.87 -28.66 19.03
CA LEU A 504 -9.13 -27.76 18.15
C LEU A 504 -10.09 -27.02 17.23
N THR A 505 -10.01 -25.69 17.24
CA THR A 505 -10.85 -24.83 16.38
C THR A 505 -10.10 -24.31 15.17
N ARG A 506 -10.78 -23.51 14.35
CA ARG A 506 -10.19 -22.79 13.20
C ARG A 506 -9.77 -21.36 13.55
N PHE A 507 -9.99 -20.91 14.79
CA PHE A 507 -9.59 -19.57 15.24
C PHE A 507 -8.08 -19.54 15.48
N LYS A 508 -7.36 -19.40 14.37
CA LYS A 508 -5.90 -19.51 14.28
C LYS A 508 -5.29 -18.19 13.83
N ARG A 509 -4.27 -17.71 14.54
CA ARG A 509 -3.50 -16.52 14.13
C ARG A 509 -2.01 -16.87 14.07
N LYS A 510 -1.38 -16.51 12.96
CA LYS A 510 0.07 -16.60 12.77
C LYS A 510 0.72 -15.31 13.25
N LEU A 511 1.83 -15.43 13.97
CA LEU A 511 2.66 -14.32 14.42
C LEU A 511 4.10 -14.59 14.04
N ILE A 512 4.86 -13.53 13.84
CA ILE A 512 6.32 -13.63 13.81
C ILE A 512 6.84 -12.83 14.99
N ILE A 513 7.64 -13.49 15.82
CA ILE A 513 8.17 -12.92 17.05
C ILE A 513 9.69 -12.89 17.00
N TRP A 514 10.31 -11.95 17.70
CA TRP A 514 11.75 -11.90 17.91
C TRP A 514 12.08 -11.85 19.40
N PRO A 515 12.23 -13.01 20.08
CA PRO A 515 12.46 -13.08 21.53
C PRO A 515 13.69 -12.29 21.99
N ALA A 516 14.77 -12.32 21.19
CA ALA A 516 16.00 -11.61 21.48
C ALA A 516 15.92 -10.10 21.29
N PHE A 517 14.85 -9.54 20.70
CA PHE A 517 14.73 -8.09 20.48
C PHE A 517 14.70 -7.33 21.81
N ARG A 518 15.35 -6.16 21.83
CA ARG A 518 15.41 -5.29 23.02
C ARG A 518 14.96 -3.87 22.74
N ALA A 519 15.44 -3.27 21.66
CA ALA A 519 15.08 -1.90 21.31
C ALA A 519 15.47 -1.57 19.87
N LEU A 520 14.88 -0.51 19.33
CA LEU A 520 15.33 0.15 18.13
C LEU A 520 15.82 1.55 18.50
N ASP A 521 17.14 1.72 18.57
CA ASP A 521 17.80 2.94 19.05
C ASP A 521 18.38 3.71 17.86
N GLY A 522 17.62 4.68 17.36
CA GLY A 522 18.00 5.45 16.18
C GLY A 522 18.09 4.55 14.94
N ILE A 523 19.31 4.28 14.50
CA ILE A 523 19.61 3.41 13.34
C ILE A 523 20.03 2.00 13.74
N LEU A 524 20.19 1.70 15.04
CA LEU A 524 20.66 0.41 15.53
C LEU A 524 19.49 -0.44 16.03
N ILE A 525 19.38 -1.67 15.53
CA ILE A 525 18.41 -2.66 15.99
C ILE A 525 19.09 -3.53 17.05
N ARG A 526 18.75 -3.31 18.32
CA ARG A 526 19.37 -4.01 19.46
C ARG A 526 18.66 -5.33 19.73
N SER A 527 19.47 -6.38 19.85
CA SER A 527 19.06 -7.70 20.30
C SER A 527 20.07 -8.26 21.30
N GLU A 528 19.71 -9.28 22.08
CA GLU A 528 20.64 -9.97 22.99
C GLU A 528 21.84 -10.59 22.25
N LYS A 529 21.56 -11.13 21.06
CA LYS A 529 22.57 -11.71 20.16
C LYS A 529 22.28 -11.29 18.72
N PRO A 530 23.32 -11.16 17.88
CA PRO A 530 23.15 -10.99 16.44
C PRO A 530 22.28 -12.11 15.84
N PRO A 531 21.21 -11.78 15.09
CA PRO A 531 20.31 -12.79 14.54
C PRO A 531 21.03 -13.63 13.49
N ARG A 532 20.98 -14.95 13.58
CA ARG A 532 21.72 -15.86 12.66
C ARG A 532 20.94 -16.14 11.39
N ASN A 533 19.61 -16.13 11.47
CA ASN A 533 18.72 -16.32 10.33
C ASN A 533 18.48 -15.05 9.49
N PHE A 534 19.19 -13.96 9.72
CA PHE A 534 19.15 -12.77 8.86
C PHE A 534 19.75 -13.05 7.48
N ILE A 535 19.01 -12.70 6.43
CA ILE A 535 19.37 -12.92 5.03
C ILE A 535 19.74 -11.58 4.40
N GLU A 536 21.03 -11.23 4.48
CA GLU A 536 21.56 -9.97 3.93
C GLU A 536 21.30 -9.84 2.42
N VAL A 537 21.35 -10.96 1.70
CA VAL A 537 21.03 -11.03 0.27
C VAL A 537 19.54 -10.80 -0.04
N GLU A 538 18.66 -10.59 0.94
CA GLU A 538 17.25 -10.19 0.73
C GLU A 538 16.88 -8.86 1.45
N ALA A 539 17.80 -8.29 2.23
CA ALA A 539 17.64 -7.00 2.91
C ALA A 539 17.89 -5.76 2.02
N LYS A 540 17.35 -4.59 2.39
CA LYS A 540 17.56 -3.29 1.69
C LYS A 540 17.84 -2.20 2.71
N HIS A 541 18.94 -1.46 2.58
CA HIS A 541 19.38 -0.41 3.52
C HIS A 541 19.59 -0.86 4.98
N VAL A 542 19.59 -2.16 5.25
CA VAL A 542 19.88 -2.74 6.57
C VAL A 542 21.03 -3.73 6.38
N VAL A 543 22.08 -3.55 7.17
CA VAL A 543 23.33 -4.32 7.11
C VAL A 543 23.73 -4.80 8.50
N ARG A 544 24.70 -5.70 8.56
CA ARG A 544 25.38 -6.02 9.82
C ARG A 544 26.46 -4.97 10.10
N ASP A 545 26.56 -4.53 11.34
CA ASP A 545 27.72 -3.78 11.81
C ASP A 545 28.93 -4.70 12.09
N ASP A 546 30.04 -4.11 12.55
CA ASP A 546 31.28 -4.83 12.83
C ASP A 546 31.12 -5.90 13.94
N GLU A 547 30.11 -5.77 14.81
CA GLU A 547 29.78 -6.70 15.88
C GLU A 547 28.71 -7.73 15.45
N GLY A 548 28.20 -7.61 14.21
CA GLY A 548 27.22 -8.50 13.61
C GLY A 548 25.76 -8.12 13.85
N PHE A 549 25.49 -7.05 14.62
CA PHE A 549 24.14 -6.54 14.88
C PHE A 549 23.56 -5.83 13.67
N LEU A 550 22.23 -5.77 13.59
CA LEU A 550 21.57 -5.13 12.45
C LEU A 550 21.51 -3.61 12.66
N CYS A 551 21.89 -2.85 11.63
CA CYS A 551 21.74 -1.40 11.62
C CYS A 551 21.37 -0.89 10.22
N PHE A 552 20.78 0.30 10.15
CA PHE A 552 20.60 0.99 8.88
C PHE A 552 21.95 1.44 8.30
N GLU A 553 22.08 1.40 6.98
CA GLU A 553 23.28 1.85 6.27
C GLU A 553 23.57 3.33 6.58
N ARG A 554 24.69 3.59 7.28
CA ARG A 554 25.07 4.93 7.75
C ARG A 554 25.29 5.95 6.62
N SER A 555 25.75 5.49 5.45
CA SER A 555 26.05 6.33 4.29
C SER A 555 24.83 6.66 3.43
N ALA A 556 23.73 5.94 3.59
CA ALA A 556 22.58 6.03 2.68
C ALA A 556 21.52 7.04 3.15
N GLY A 557 21.57 7.49 4.41
CA GLY A 557 20.58 8.44 4.96
C GLY A 557 19.14 7.90 4.94
N CYS A 558 18.98 6.57 4.83
CA CYS A 558 17.69 5.92 4.67
C CYS A 558 16.93 5.88 6.01
N VAL A 559 15.70 6.37 5.99
CA VAL A 559 14.75 6.34 7.11
C VAL A 559 13.91 5.06 7.14
N GLU A 560 13.84 4.34 6.02
CA GLU A 560 13.13 3.08 5.85
C GLU A 560 14.06 2.04 5.20
N GLY A 561 13.93 0.79 5.65
CA GLY A 561 14.75 -0.33 5.21
C GLY A 561 13.94 -1.62 5.18
N ARG A 562 14.47 -2.65 4.54
CA ARG A 562 13.88 -3.99 4.51
C ARG A 562 14.79 -4.96 5.23
N ILE A 563 14.24 -5.70 6.18
CA ILE A 563 14.90 -6.83 6.83
C ILE A 563 14.31 -8.12 6.27
N ALA A 564 15.15 -9.12 6.06
CA ALA A 564 14.72 -10.45 5.64
C ALA A 564 15.26 -11.51 6.60
N PHE A 565 14.40 -12.43 7.02
CA PHE A 565 14.75 -13.55 7.89
C PHE A 565 14.32 -14.88 7.27
N GLY A 566 15.15 -15.90 7.46
CA GLY A 566 14.77 -17.29 7.18
C GLY A 566 13.95 -17.85 8.34
N ILE A 567 12.65 -18.06 8.11
CA ILE A 567 11.69 -18.49 9.14
C ILE A 567 10.90 -19.68 8.60
N GLY A 568 10.94 -20.82 9.29
CA GLY A 568 10.18 -22.01 8.89
C GLY A 568 10.51 -22.55 7.48
N GLY A 569 11.75 -22.33 7.01
CA GLY A 569 12.17 -22.71 5.65
C GLY A 569 11.75 -21.75 4.54
N GLN A 570 11.12 -20.62 4.87
CA GLN A 570 10.74 -19.57 3.93
C GLN A 570 11.44 -18.25 4.27
N VAL A 571 11.56 -17.35 3.31
CA VAL A 571 12.07 -15.99 3.53
C VAL A 571 10.89 -15.09 3.87
N SER A 572 10.93 -14.48 5.06
CA SER A 572 9.95 -13.47 5.50
C SER A 572 10.59 -12.09 5.40
N HIS A 573 9.89 -11.15 4.77
CA HIS A 573 10.35 -9.78 4.54
C HIS A 573 9.59 -8.80 5.41
N PHE A 574 10.30 -7.82 5.97
CA PHE A 574 9.73 -6.80 6.85
C PHE A 574 10.24 -5.41 6.47
N SER A 575 9.34 -4.42 6.42
CA SER A 575 9.71 -3.01 6.36
C SER A 575 9.94 -2.48 7.78
N VAL A 576 11.13 -1.94 8.02
CA VAL A 576 11.55 -1.34 9.28
C VAL A 576 11.85 0.15 9.07
N ARG A 577 11.48 0.98 10.03
CA ARG A 577 11.79 2.42 10.01
C ARG A 577 12.72 2.80 11.14
N ALA A 578 13.74 3.58 10.84
CA ALA A 578 14.67 4.07 11.85
C ALA A 578 13.94 4.96 12.87
N ARG A 579 14.28 4.85 14.16
CA ARG A 579 13.73 5.70 15.23
C ARG A 579 14.48 7.03 15.32
N ILE A 580 14.41 7.82 14.26
CA ILE A 580 15.02 9.16 14.18
C ILE A 580 13.97 10.21 13.77
N LEU A 581 14.18 11.46 14.20
CA LEU A 581 13.37 12.57 13.73
C LEU A 581 13.59 12.73 12.22
N SER A 582 12.52 12.57 11.46
CA SER A 582 12.55 12.61 10.00
C SER A 582 11.22 13.11 9.44
N GLY A 583 11.23 13.53 8.18
CA GLY A 583 10.02 13.92 7.47
C GLY A 583 10.01 13.40 6.05
N VAL A 584 8.82 13.27 5.49
CA VAL A 584 8.61 13.09 4.05
C VAL A 584 7.53 14.05 3.59
N LEU A 585 7.68 14.57 2.38
CA LEU A 585 6.63 15.30 1.69
C LEU A 585 5.83 14.29 0.87
N GLU A 586 4.60 14.08 1.29
CA GLU A 586 3.63 13.21 0.64
C GLU A 586 2.74 14.04 -0.26
N ARG A 587 2.80 13.75 -1.56
CA ARG A 587 2.01 14.42 -2.58
C ARG A 587 0.67 13.71 -2.76
N VAL A 588 -0.30 14.45 -3.29
CA VAL A 588 -1.65 13.94 -3.51
C VAL A 588 -1.73 12.89 -4.60
N ASP A 589 -0.70 12.63 -5.38
CA ASP A 589 -0.68 11.48 -6.30
C ASP A 589 -0.19 10.18 -5.63
N GLY A 590 0.15 10.24 -4.33
CA GLY A 590 0.72 9.15 -3.55
C GLY A 590 2.24 9.02 -3.69
N SER A 591 2.91 9.95 -4.38
CA SER A 591 4.36 10.05 -4.36
C SER A 591 4.85 10.59 -3.00
N VAL A 592 6.00 10.08 -2.57
CA VAL A 592 6.60 10.42 -1.28
C VAL A 592 8.05 10.79 -1.54
N SER A 593 8.46 11.97 -1.09
CA SER A 593 9.83 12.46 -1.23
C SER A 593 10.46 12.72 0.15
N PRO A 594 11.74 12.35 0.38
CA PRO A 594 12.41 12.65 1.64
C PRO A 594 12.41 14.15 1.92
N TRP A 595 12.06 14.54 3.15
CA TRP A 595 12.10 15.94 3.57
C TRP A 595 13.42 16.27 4.26
N ARG A 596 14.03 17.39 3.86
CA ARG A 596 15.19 17.94 4.55
C ARG A 596 14.74 18.85 5.69
N LEU A 597 15.09 18.50 6.93
CA LEU A 597 14.83 19.35 8.10
C LEU A 597 15.40 20.77 7.88
N GLY A 598 14.60 21.78 8.23
CA GLY A 598 14.87 23.19 7.96
C GLY A 598 14.53 23.64 6.53
N GLY A 599 13.95 22.77 5.70
CA GLY A 599 13.50 23.10 4.35
C GLY A 599 12.39 24.15 4.33
N VAL A 600 12.10 24.69 3.14
CA VAL A 600 11.04 25.70 2.95
C VAL A 600 9.83 25.03 2.29
N ILE A 601 8.67 25.15 2.92
CA ILE A 601 7.39 24.74 2.34
C ILE A 601 6.77 25.98 1.70
N VAL A 602 6.56 25.92 0.39
CA VAL A 602 5.86 26.96 -0.35
C VAL A 602 4.38 26.58 -0.46
N LYS A 603 3.51 27.40 0.14
CA LYS A 603 2.06 27.24 0.07
C LYS A 603 1.53 27.87 -1.21
N GLY A 604 1.02 27.04 -2.12
CA GLY A 604 0.38 27.44 -3.37
C GLY A 604 -0.81 26.56 -3.71
N SER A 605 -1.52 26.85 -4.81
CA SER A 605 -2.69 26.07 -5.23
C SER A 605 -2.38 24.61 -5.56
N ALA A 606 -1.18 24.32 -6.08
CA ALA A 606 -0.76 22.96 -6.44
C ALA A 606 -0.36 22.12 -5.22
N THR A 607 0.22 22.74 -4.19
CA THR A 607 0.69 22.04 -2.97
C THR A 607 -0.37 21.97 -1.89
N ASN A 608 -1.53 22.59 -2.10
CA ASN A 608 -2.57 22.74 -1.09
C ASN A 608 -3.07 21.40 -0.52
N CYS A 609 -3.12 20.36 -1.36
CA CYS A 609 -3.62 19.06 -0.93
C CYS A 609 -2.50 18.13 -0.40
N ASP A 610 -1.22 18.55 -0.48
CA ASP A 610 -0.07 17.76 -0.02
C ASP A 610 0.08 17.80 1.50
N ALA A 611 0.88 16.89 2.06
CA ALA A 611 1.16 16.81 3.49
C ALA A 611 2.64 16.59 3.79
N LEU A 612 3.14 17.29 4.80
CA LEU A 612 4.42 16.96 5.43
C LEU A 612 4.17 15.92 6.52
N VAL A 613 4.62 14.68 6.32
CA VAL A 613 4.51 13.61 7.32
C VAL A 613 5.79 13.53 8.12
N LEU A 614 5.70 13.82 9.41
CA LEU A 614 6.81 13.77 10.35
C LEU A 614 6.79 12.47 11.13
N THR A 615 7.97 11.90 11.36
CA THR A 615 8.19 10.77 12.26
C THR A 615 9.04 11.24 13.43
N SER A 616 8.62 10.95 14.66
CA SER A 616 9.38 11.27 15.87
C SER A 616 9.59 10.03 16.74
N PRO A 617 10.82 9.83 17.28
CA PRO A 617 11.06 8.80 18.28
C PRO A 617 10.61 9.18 19.69
N ASP A 618 10.24 10.46 19.92
CA ASP A 618 9.82 10.98 21.21
C ASP A 618 8.30 11.12 21.27
N GLU A 619 7.65 10.15 21.92
CA GLU A 619 6.19 10.05 22.06
C GLU A 619 5.56 11.26 22.78
N ARG A 620 6.35 12.01 23.54
CA ARG A 620 5.90 13.20 24.31
C ARG A 620 6.39 14.52 23.68
N ALA A 621 6.96 14.47 22.49
CA ALA A 621 7.34 15.69 21.79
C ALA A 621 6.09 16.47 21.37
N SER A 622 6.19 17.79 21.40
CA SER A 622 5.17 18.69 20.87
C SER A 622 5.60 19.27 19.52
N LEU A 623 4.61 19.68 18.71
CA LEU A 623 4.85 20.38 17.44
C LEU A 623 4.32 21.80 17.55
N ARG A 624 5.16 22.79 17.27
CA ARG A 624 4.74 24.17 17.06
C ARG A 624 4.61 24.41 15.56
N VAL A 625 3.42 24.77 15.08
CA VAL A 625 3.12 25.07 13.68
C VAL A 625 2.65 26.52 13.62
N GLY A 626 3.55 27.44 13.27
CA GLY A 626 3.28 28.87 13.38
C GLY A 626 2.95 29.26 14.82
N SER A 627 1.74 29.77 15.05
CA SER A 627 1.22 30.12 16.39
C SER A 627 0.54 28.95 17.13
N ARG A 628 0.19 27.86 16.43
CA ARG A 628 -0.49 26.70 17.01
C ARG A 628 0.52 25.76 17.69
N VAL A 629 0.17 25.24 18.85
CA VAL A 629 0.90 24.18 19.55
C VAL A 629 0.06 22.92 19.57
N ILE A 630 0.62 21.82 19.05
CA ILE A 630 0.03 20.49 19.05
C ILE A 630 0.75 19.69 20.14
N VAL A 631 0.00 19.30 21.16
CA VAL A 631 0.51 18.58 22.33
C VAL A 631 0.43 17.08 22.09
N ASP A 632 1.51 16.38 22.43
CA ASP A 632 1.66 14.93 22.33
C ASP A 632 1.19 14.28 20.98
N PRO A 633 1.47 14.87 19.80
CA PRO A 633 1.07 14.33 18.50
C PRO A 633 1.57 12.90 18.23
N PHE A 634 2.63 12.47 18.93
CA PHE A 634 3.29 11.18 18.72
C PHE A 634 2.98 10.13 19.81
N GLN A 635 2.10 10.42 20.78
CA GLN A 635 1.89 9.53 21.93
C GLN A 635 1.31 8.16 21.54
N ALA A 636 0.35 8.15 20.62
CA ALA A 636 -0.29 6.90 20.18
C ALA A 636 0.42 6.26 18.98
N ARG A 637 1.26 7.02 18.26
CA ARG A 637 1.88 6.60 16.99
C ARG A 637 3.13 7.42 16.70
N PRO A 638 4.13 6.86 16.02
CA PRO A 638 5.39 7.55 15.76
C PRO A 638 5.29 8.65 14.68
N THR A 639 4.15 8.79 13.98
CA THR A 639 4.00 9.71 12.84
C THR A 639 2.86 10.72 13.01
N TYR A 640 3.04 11.91 12.45
CA TYR A 640 2.05 12.99 12.40
C TYR A 640 2.09 13.69 11.03
N ALA A 641 0.94 13.78 10.36
CA ALA A 641 0.82 14.43 9.05
C ALA A 641 0.36 15.88 9.22
N ILE A 642 1.13 16.83 8.69
CA ILE A 642 0.84 18.26 8.69
C ILE A 642 0.39 18.66 7.28
N PRO A 643 -0.90 18.95 7.07
CA PRO A 643 -1.40 19.29 5.74
C PRO A 643 -0.98 20.70 5.33
N ILE A 644 -0.46 20.88 4.12
CA ILE A 644 0.08 22.17 3.67
C ILE A 644 -1.03 23.24 3.61
N ALA A 645 -2.26 22.86 3.27
CA ALA A 645 -3.43 23.74 3.31
C ALA A 645 -3.61 24.47 4.65
N THR A 646 -3.30 23.79 5.76
CA THR A 646 -3.55 24.28 7.13
C THR A 646 -2.46 25.20 7.68
N LEU A 647 -1.41 25.45 6.89
CA LEU A 647 -0.29 26.26 7.32
C LEU A 647 -0.57 27.74 7.05
N ASP A 648 -0.44 28.57 8.09
CA ASP A 648 -0.70 30.02 8.02
C ASP A 648 0.61 30.84 7.99
N GLY A 649 1.73 30.22 7.62
CA GLY A 649 3.06 30.82 7.63
C GLY A 649 3.88 30.53 8.89
N GLY A 650 5.16 30.90 8.87
CA GLY A 650 6.09 30.77 10.00
C GLY A 650 6.75 29.40 10.14
N ASP A 651 7.39 29.16 11.29
CA ASP A 651 8.19 27.94 11.50
C ASP A 651 7.34 26.76 11.98
N ILE A 652 7.67 25.58 11.46
CA ILE A 652 7.31 24.29 12.03
C ILE A 652 8.49 23.82 12.89
N VAL A 653 8.28 23.71 14.19
CA VAL A 653 9.32 23.36 15.16
C VAL A 653 8.90 22.12 15.94
N HIS A 654 9.77 21.12 15.95
CA HIS A 654 9.66 19.96 16.84
C HIS A 654 10.32 20.28 18.17
N VAL A 655 9.58 20.07 19.26
CA VAL A 655 10.05 20.32 20.63
C VAL A 655 10.05 19.00 21.37
N SER A 656 11.23 18.38 21.48
CA SER A 656 11.42 17.15 22.25
C SER A 656 11.24 17.39 23.75
N SER A 657 10.79 16.36 24.46
CA SER A 657 10.68 16.31 25.91
C SER A 657 12.05 16.35 26.63
N GLY A 658 13.13 15.93 25.96
CA GLY A 658 14.48 15.88 26.54
C GLY A 658 15.59 16.52 25.69
N GLY A 659 15.25 17.12 24.54
CA GLY A 659 16.20 17.65 23.57
C GLY A 659 15.98 19.12 23.20
N ALA A 660 16.88 19.67 22.38
CA ALA A 660 16.73 21.02 21.85
C ALA A 660 15.62 21.08 20.78
N PRO A 661 14.91 22.21 20.64
CA PRO A 661 13.96 22.41 19.56
C PRO A 661 14.64 22.27 18.20
N THR A 662 14.01 21.53 17.28
CA THR A 662 14.52 21.29 15.92
C THR A 662 13.60 21.96 14.90
N LEU A 663 14.17 22.83 14.06
CA LEU A 663 13.44 23.43 12.94
C LEU A 663 13.15 22.34 11.89
N ILE A 664 11.87 22.09 11.65
CA ILE A 664 11.41 21.11 10.67
C ILE A 664 11.29 21.76 9.31
N ALA A 665 10.59 22.88 9.24
CA ALA A 665 10.36 23.62 8.01
C ALA A 665 10.04 25.09 8.30
N THR A 666 10.29 25.96 7.32
CA THR A 666 9.75 27.33 7.28
C THR A 666 8.63 27.36 6.25
N VAL A 667 7.46 27.89 6.61
CA VAL A 667 6.32 28.03 5.71
C VAL A 667 6.32 29.42 5.10
N GLU A 668 6.38 29.47 3.77
CA GLU A 668 6.32 30.69 2.99
C GLU A 668 5.07 30.68 2.08
N SER A 669 4.49 31.85 1.86
CA SER A 669 3.38 32.01 0.92
C SER A 669 3.93 32.24 -0.49
N ALA A 670 3.23 31.74 -1.51
CA ALA A 670 3.53 32.01 -2.91
C ALA A 670 2.73 33.19 -3.47
N SER A 671 3.35 34.00 -4.33
CA SER A 671 2.63 34.94 -5.18
C SER A 671 3.23 35.04 -6.57
N MET A 672 2.34 35.09 -7.57
CA MET A 672 2.71 35.21 -8.97
C MET A 672 2.77 36.69 -9.37
N PRO A 673 3.91 37.19 -9.90
CA PRO A 673 3.97 38.51 -10.51
C PRO A 673 3.10 38.54 -11.79
N SER A 674 2.38 39.65 -12.00
CA SER A 674 1.58 39.86 -13.22
C SER A 674 2.45 40.15 -14.45
N ASN A 675 3.66 40.68 -14.24
CA ASN A 675 4.62 40.95 -15.30
C ASN A 675 6.05 40.84 -14.78
N VAL A 676 6.95 40.33 -15.63
CA VAL A 676 8.36 40.10 -15.32
C VAL A 676 9.20 40.53 -16.53
N ASP A 677 10.13 41.47 -16.31
CA ASP A 677 11.13 41.89 -17.32
C ASP A 677 12.52 41.74 -16.74
N VAL A 678 13.41 41.10 -17.50
CA VAL A 678 14.76 40.72 -17.06
C VAL A 678 15.76 41.11 -18.14
N ARG A 679 16.79 41.85 -17.73
CA ARG A 679 17.94 42.16 -18.57
C ARG A 679 19.20 41.76 -17.85
N THR A 680 19.89 40.73 -18.35
CA THR A 680 21.15 40.23 -17.81
C THR A 680 22.29 40.56 -18.76
N TRP A 681 23.44 40.97 -18.22
CA TRP A 681 24.70 41.18 -18.94
C TRP A 681 25.86 40.58 -18.14
N VAL A 682 27.08 40.60 -18.70
CA VAL A 682 28.28 40.13 -17.99
C VAL A 682 28.56 41.06 -16.82
N GLY A 683 28.55 40.52 -15.60
CA GLY A 683 28.78 41.29 -14.37
C GLY A 683 27.57 42.11 -13.89
N GLY A 684 26.34 41.85 -14.36
CA GLY A 684 25.17 42.54 -13.81
C GLY A 684 23.81 42.05 -14.31
N SER A 685 22.76 42.36 -13.55
CA SER A 685 21.38 42.02 -13.89
C SER A 685 20.40 43.10 -13.41
N ARG A 686 19.41 43.43 -14.24
CA ARG A 686 18.28 44.29 -13.89
C ARG A 686 16.98 43.50 -14.02
N ILE A 687 16.24 43.42 -12.92
CA ILE A 687 15.01 42.64 -12.78
C ILE A 687 13.88 43.61 -12.44
N SER A 688 12.78 43.55 -13.18
CA SER A 688 11.56 44.31 -12.89
C SER A 688 10.37 43.38 -12.74
N LEU A 689 9.63 43.55 -11.66
CA LEU A 689 8.51 42.69 -11.26
C LEU A 689 7.30 43.56 -10.99
N GLU A 690 6.13 43.17 -11.50
CA GLU A 690 4.85 43.78 -11.14
C GLU A 690 4.04 42.79 -10.29
N MET A 691 3.74 43.17 -9.05
CA MET A 691 3.05 42.33 -8.08
C MET A 691 1.55 42.62 -8.05
N PRO A 692 0.70 41.64 -7.66
CA PRO A 692 -0.74 41.88 -7.50
C PRO A 692 -1.07 42.85 -6.34
N PHE A 693 -0.09 43.11 -5.46
CA PHE A 693 -0.16 44.00 -4.31
C PHE A 693 0.84 45.16 -4.40
N GLN A 694 0.67 46.19 -3.58
CA GLN A 694 1.67 47.27 -3.46
C GLN A 694 2.89 46.75 -2.71
N VAL A 695 4.09 46.95 -3.25
CA VAL A 695 5.33 46.38 -2.72
C VAL A 695 5.85 47.24 -1.56
N GLY A 696 5.90 46.65 -0.37
CA GLY A 696 6.47 47.27 0.84
C GLY A 696 7.95 46.98 1.04
N GLY A 697 8.49 45.94 0.39
CA GLY A 697 9.89 45.57 0.47
C GLY A 697 10.23 44.36 -0.40
N VAL A 698 11.53 44.11 -0.57
CA VAL A 698 12.08 42.94 -1.27
C VAL A 698 13.27 42.34 -0.51
N VAL A 699 13.37 41.01 -0.55
CA VAL A 699 14.59 40.28 -0.19
C VAL A 699 15.15 39.67 -1.47
N VAL A 700 16.42 39.92 -1.72
CA VAL A 700 17.18 39.32 -2.83
C VAL A 700 18.14 38.32 -2.24
N GLU A 701 18.05 37.07 -2.69
CA GLU A 701 18.91 35.96 -2.29
C GLU A 701 19.74 35.53 -3.50
N LEU A 702 21.03 35.32 -3.27
CA LEU A 702 22.00 34.88 -4.27
C LEU A 702 22.54 33.52 -3.87
N GLU A 703 22.69 32.65 -4.85
CA GLU A 703 23.37 31.37 -4.71
C GLU A 703 24.34 31.18 -5.88
N THR A 704 25.63 31.02 -5.59
CA THR A 704 26.67 30.81 -6.61
C THR A 704 26.77 29.34 -7.01
N GLU A 705 27.36 29.06 -8.19
CA GLU A 705 27.65 27.68 -8.60
C GLU A 705 28.70 26.98 -7.71
N THR A 706 29.46 27.73 -6.90
CA THR A 706 30.37 27.19 -5.87
C THR A 706 29.67 26.86 -4.55
N GLY A 707 28.37 27.21 -4.42
CA GLY A 707 27.56 26.94 -3.23
C GLY A 707 27.57 28.06 -2.18
N GLU A 708 28.19 29.21 -2.47
CA GLU A 708 28.13 30.38 -1.60
C GLU A 708 26.72 31.00 -1.67
N GLN A 709 26.20 31.42 -0.52
CA GLN A 709 24.89 32.05 -0.40
C GLN A 709 25.04 33.41 0.28
N ASP A 710 24.36 34.42 -0.26
CA ASP A 710 24.26 35.74 0.36
C ASP A 710 22.86 36.31 0.16
N ASN A 711 22.45 37.26 1.00
CA ASN A 711 21.15 37.90 0.88
C ASN A 711 21.18 39.36 1.30
N SER A 712 20.25 40.14 0.75
CA SER A 712 20.10 41.56 0.99
C SER A 712 18.62 41.91 1.07
N GLU A 713 18.24 42.72 2.06
CA GLU A 713 16.87 43.17 2.26
C GLU A 713 16.76 44.67 2.02
N VAL A 714 15.69 45.08 1.35
CA VAL A 714 15.35 46.48 1.13
C VAL A 714 13.89 46.68 1.50
N SER A 715 13.66 47.60 2.44
CA SER A 715 12.34 48.11 2.76
C SER A 715 12.05 49.37 1.95
N PHE A 716 10.84 49.46 1.41
CA PHE A 716 10.30 50.65 0.75
C PHE A 716 9.24 51.36 1.61
N ASP A 717 8.96 50.84 2.81
CA ASP A 717 7.94 51.32 3.73
C ASP A 717 8.48 51.61 5.13
N TYR A 718 7.58 51.80 6.09
CA TYR A 718 7.96 52.16 7.46
C TYR A 718 8.56 50.99 8.26
N LEU A 719 8.46 49.75 7.77
CA LEU A 719 9.00 48.58 8.45
C LEU A 719 10.53 48.53 8.25
N PRO A 720 11.33 48.35 9.30
CA PRO A 720 12.78 48.30 9.18
C PRO A 720 13.23 47.06 8.38
N ALA A 721 14.34 47.18 7.68
CA ALA A 721 15.00 46.02 7.07
C ALA A 721 15.71 45.22 8.18
N ALA A 722 15.41 43.92 8.31
CA ALA A 722 16.06 43.05 9.29
C ALA A 722 17.50 42.69 8.87
N ARG A 723 17.76 42.62 7.57
CA ARG A 723 19.09 42.32 7.00
C ARG A 723 19.71 43.58 6.38
N PRO A 724 21.04 43.77 6.52
CA PRO A 724 21.71 44.92 5.94
C PRO A 724 21.76 44.83 4.41
N ARG A 725 21.65 45.97 3.73
CA ARG A 725 21.84 46.07 2.29
C ARG A 725 23.29 45.73 1.92
N LYS A 726 23.47 44.80 0.99
CA LYS A 726 24.79 44.37 0.51
C LYS A 726 25.29 45.24 -0.64
N THR A 727 26.61 45.28 -0.83
CA THR A 727 27.27 46.12 -1.85
C THR A 727 26.97 45.69 -3.28
N TRP A 728 26.68 44.40 -3.50
CA TRP A 728 26.27 43.88 -4.81
C TRP A 728 24.84 44.30 -5.21
N LEU A 729 24.01 44.80 -4.28
CA LEU A 729 22.67 45.31 -4.60
C LEU A 729 22.75 46.81 -4.91
N LEU A 730 23.02 47.15 -6.18
CA LEU A 730 23.27 48.53 -6.65
C LEU A 730 22.07 49.45 -6.51
N ASN A 731 20.89 48.97 -6.86
CA ASN A 731 19.65 49.72 -6.73
C ASN A 731 18.46 48.81 -6.47
N ALA A 732 17.51 49.31 -5.70
CA ALA A 732 16.21 48.68 -5.51
C ALA A 732 15.20 49.81 -5.30
N GLU A 733 14.19 49.89 -6.15
CA GLU A 733 13.15 50.90 -6.11
C GLU A 733 11.77 50.25 -6.30
N ALA A 734 10.74 50.82 -5.66
CA ALA A 734 9.36 50.40 -5.85
C ALA A 734 8.48 51.60 -6.20
N ASP A 735 7.65 51.42 -7.23
CA ASP A 735 6.55 52.31 -7.59
C ASP A 735 5.23 51.54 -7.52
N ARG A 736 4.51 51.72 -6.41
CA ARG A 736 3.25 51.02 -6.08
C ARG A 736 3.41 49.51 -6.19
N ARG A 737 3.01 48.91 -7.31
CA ARG A 737 3.02 47.46 -7.55
C ARG A 737 4.29 46.98 -8.24
N LYS A 738 5.07 47.89 -8.81
CA LYS A 738 6.27 47.56 -9.58
C LYS A 738 7.51 47.71 -8.72
N ALA A 739 8.34 46.67 -8.65
CA ALA A 739 9.66 46.72 -8.05
C ALA A 739 10.73 46.54 -9.15
N THR A 740 11.78 47.36 -9.11
CA THR A 740 12.93 47.25 -9.99
C THR A 740 14.20 47.10 -9.16
N ILE A 741 14.97 46.05 -9.45
CA ILE A 741 16.15 45.62 -8.72
C ILE A 741 17.33 45.57 -9.70
N GLU A 742 18.46 46.13 -9.29
CA GLU A 742 19.70 46.14 -10.07
C GLU A 742 20.85 45.59 -9.22
N ILE A 743 21.53 44.59 -9.76
CA ILE A 743 22.55 43.78 -9.08
C ILE A 743 23.87 43.87 -9.85
N ASP A 744 24.95 44.14 -9.12
CA ASP A 744 26.34 44.04 -9.58
C ASP A 744 26.85 42.62 -9.39
N GLY A 745 27.26 42.01 -10.50
CA GLY A 745 27.82 40.67 -10.52
C GLY A 745 29.34 40.61 -10.63
N THR A 746 30.03 41.75 -10.71
CA THR A 746 31.46 41.81 -11.05
C THR A 746 32.36 41.06 -10.06
N SER A 747 31.95 40.96 -8.78
CA SER A 747 32.69 40.25 -7.74
C SER A 747 32.45 38.74 -7.69
N PHE A 748 31.47 38.22 -8.42
CA PHE A 748 31.15 36.78 -8.42
C PHE A 748 31.84 36.06 -9.57
N GLU A 749 32.14 34.77 -9.35
CA GLU A 749 32.67 33.87 -10.37
C GLU A 749 31.55 32.98 -10.95
N GLY A 750 31.56 32.75 -12.26
CA GLY A 750 30.64 31.82 -12.91
C GLY A 750 29.18 32.27 -12.93
N LEU A 751 28.25 31.32 -12.85
CA LEU A 751 26.82 31.59 -12.82
C LEU A 751 26.30 31.72 -11.39
N VAL A 752 25.45 32.71 -11.16
CA VAL A 752 24.76 32.95 -9.88
C VAL A 752 23.25 32.90 -10.13
N LEU A 753 22.53 32.16 -9.29
CA LEU A 753 21.08 32.10 -9.28
C LEU A 753 20.53 33.11 -8.27
N ILE A 754 19.63 33.96 -8.72
CA ILE A 754 18.96 34.97 -7.92
C ILE A 754 17.54 34.51 -7.64
N THR A 755 17.13 34.50 -6.37
CA THR A 755 15.73 34.37 -5.97
C THR A 755 15.28 35.64 -5.26
N ILE A 756 14.02 36.02 -5.49
CA ILE A 756 13.44 37.23 -4.90
C ILE A 756 12.23 36.85 -4.08
N LYS A 757 12.11 37.47 -2.91
CA LYS A 757 10.89 37.49 -2.10
C LYS A 757 10.38 38.92 -2.04
N ALA A 758 9.07 39.09 -2.03
CA ALA A 758 8.43 40.40 -1.93
C ALA A 758 7.45 40.41 -0.76
N ARG A 759 7.25 41.57 -0.14
CA ARG A 759 6.19 41.76 0.85
C ARG A 759 5.23 42.86 0.42
N ALA A 760 3.97 42.75 0.82
CA ALA A 760 3.01 43.82 0.60
C ALA A 760 3.27 44.99 1.55
N LEU A 761 2.81 46.19 1.16
CA LEU A 761 2.93 47.40 1.96
C LEU A 761 2.29 47.23 3.34
N GLY A 762 3.09 47.36 4.40
CA GLY A 762 2.63 47.24 5.79
C GLY A 762 2.46 45.82 6.32
N GLU A 763 2.78 44.79 5.53
CA GLU A 763 2.83 43.39 5.97
C GLU A 763 4.25 43.01 6.39
N VAL A 764 4.36 42.12 7.40
CA VAL A 764 5.66 41.69 7.95
C VAL A 764 6.22 40.48 7.21
N ASP A 765 5.34 39.65 6.63
CA ASP A 765 5.71 38.36 6.05
C ASP A 765 6.22 38.49 4.62
N TRP A 766 7.25 37.70 4.32
CA TRP A 766 7.84 37.60 2.98
C TRP A 766 7.10 36.55 2.15
N THR A 767 6.83 36.90 0.89
CA THR A 767 6.17 36.03 -0.07
C THR A 767 7.16 35.60 -1.15
N GLN A 768 7.33 34.29 -1.32
CA GLN A 768 8.15 33.71 -2.37
C GLN A 768 7.47 33.89 -3.73
N LEU A 769 8.24 34.21 -4.75
CA LEU A 769 7.71 34.36 -6.10
C LEU A 769 7.60 32.98 -6.76
N SER A 770 6.38 32.47 -6.92
CA SER A 770 6.08 31.26 -7.70
C SER A 770 4.71 31.38 -8.39
N ASN A 771 4.51 30.59 -9.46
CA ASN A 771 3.24 30.56 -10.18
C ASN A 771 2.25 29.54 -9.53
N PRO A 772 1.01 29.40 -10.03
CA PRO A 772 0.03 28.44 -9.48
C PRO A 772 0.45 26.96 -9.47
N ARG A 773 1.48 26.59 -10.27
CA ARG A 773 2.09 25.25 -10.32
C ARG A 773 3.28 25.09 -9.37
N ASP A 774 3.57 26.13 -8.59
CA ASP A 774 4.75 26.24 -7.72
C ASP A 774 6.08 26.36 -8.49
N ASP A 775 6.02 26.86 -9.73
CA ASP A 775 7.22 27.09 -10.53
C ASP A 775 7.92 28.37 -10.04
N LEU A 776 9.20 28.26 -9.69
CA LEU A 776 9.97 29.33 -9.07
C LEU A 776 10.32 30.45 -10.05
N TYR A 777 10.15 31.71 -9.63
CA TYR A 777 10.75 32.85 -10.34
C TYR A 777 12.18 33.06 -9.85
N ALA A 778 13.14 32.50 -10.59
CA ALA A 778 14.56 32.71 -10.40
C ALA A 778 15.19 33.42 -11.60
N PHE A 779 16.30 34.13 -11.37
CA PHE A 779 16.94 34.96 -12.38
C PHE A 779 18.42 34.67 -12.46
N PRO A 780 19.01 34.63 -13.66
CA PRO A 780 20.43 34.39 -13.82
C PRO A 780 21.23 35.69 -13.64
N LEU A 781 22.41 35.55 -13.06
CA LEU A 781 23.46 36.56 -13.06
C LEU A 781 24.78 35.92 -13.49
N THR A 782 25.40 36.47 -14.52
CA THR A 782 26.73 36.06 -14.96
C THR A 782 27.76 36.88 -14.22
N GLY A 783 28.64 36.22 -13.47
CA GLY A 783 29.75 36.85 -12.75
C GLY A 783 30.72 37.62 -13.66
N GLY A 784 31.59 38.41 -13.05
CA GLY A 784 32.63 39.16 -13.76
C GLY A 784 33.75 38.29 -14.32
N THR A 785 33.96 37.11 -13.75
CA THR A 785 35.00 36.14 -14.14
C THR A 785 34.40 34.75 -14.38
N GLU A 786 35.02 33.97 -15.27
CA GLU A 786 34.63 32.57 -15.47
C GLU A 786 35.12 31.71 -14.29
N SER A 787 34.19 30.95 -13.70
CA SER A 787 34.52 29.98 -12.64
C SER A 787 35.18 28.74 -13.24
N LYS A 788 36.14 28.17 -12.52
CA LYS A 788 36.83 26.94 -12.93
C LYS A 788 35.86 25.74 -12.96
N PRO A 789 35.90 24.89 -13.99
CA PRO A 789 35.12 23.66 -14.00
C PRO A 789 35.44 22.79 -12.80
N SER A 790 34.41 22.34 -12.11
CA SER A 790 34.53 21.37 -11.04
C SER A 790 33.31 20.46 -10.99
N ALA A 791 33.50 19.25 -10.44
CA ALA A 791 32.39 18.34 -10.18
C ALA A 791 31.36 18.94 -9.20
N SER A 792 31.81 19.80 -8.27
CA SER A 792 30.93 20.51 -7.34
C SER A 792 30.03 21.50 -8.08
N ALA A 793 30.58 22.28 -9.01
CA ALA A 793 29.81 23.20 -9.83
C ALA A 793 28.80 22.47 -10.71
N LEU A 794 29.20 21.33 -11.31
CA LEU A 794 28.26 20.51 -12.08
C LEU A 794 27.11 19.99 -11.21
N CYS A 795 27.40 19.44 -10.03
CA CYS A 795 26.35 19.00 -9.10
C CYS A 795 25.43 20.14 -8.66
N LYS A 796 25.97 21.36 -8.51
CA LYS A 796 25.17 22.53 -8.15
C LYS A 796 24.22 22.94 -9.28
N LEU A 797 24.72 22.96 -10.51
CA LEU A 797 23.89 23.23 -11.68
C LEU A 797 22.82 22.16 -11.91
N GLU A 798 23.13 20.89 -11.68
CA GLU A 798 22.14 19.80 -11.72
C GLU A 798 21.04 20.03 -10.68
N ALA A 799 21.41 20.37 -9.44
CA ALA A 799 20.45 20.71 -8.40
C ALA A 799 19.62 21.97 -8.71
N TRP A 800 20.11 22.85 -9.59
CA TRP A 800 19.32 23.95 -10.11
C TRP A 800 18.40 23.50 -11.24
N LEU A 801 18.88 22.68 -12.18
CA LEU A 801 18.12 22.16 -13.31
C LEU A 801 17.02 21.18 -12.91
N SER A 802 17.12 20.55 -11.74
CA SER A 802 16.08 19.70 -11.17
C SER A 802 14.89 20.48 -10.57
N LYS A 803 15.01 21.81 -10.41
CA LYS A 803 13.91 22.68 -9.95
C LYS A 803 12.99 23.10 -11.09
N CYS A 804 11.72 23.33 -10.75
CA CYS A 804 10.71 23.86 -11.65
C CYS A 804 10.78 25.40 -11.67
N TYR A 805 10.91 26.02 -12.84
CA TYR A 805 11.02 27.49 -13.00
C TYR A 805 9.93 28.06 -13.88
N ALA A 806 9.34 29.20 -13.51
CA ALA A 806 8.24 29.79 -14.25
C ALA A 806 8.58 30.02 -15.75
N PRO A 807 7.66 29.73 -16.70
CA PRO A 807 7.92 29.84 -18.13
C PRO A 807 8.44 31.21 -18.57
N GLU A 808 8.01 32.29 -17.90
CA GLU A 808 8.41 33.66 -18.18
C GLU A 808 9.90 33.88 -17.92
N VAL A 809 10.45 33.32 -16.84
CA VAL A 809 11.89 33.42 -16.52
C VAL A 809 12.72 32.44 -17.32
N TRP A 810 12.17 31.24 -17.57
CA TRP A 810 12.82 30.23 -18.39
C TRP A 810 13.09 30.75 -19.81
N GLY A 811 12.07 31.34 -20.44
CA GLY A 811 12.12 31.88 -21.80
C GLY A 811 12.91 33.19 -21.94
N SER A 812 13.02 33.99 -20.87
CA SER A 812 13.70 35.30 -20.89
C SER A 812 15.23 35.22 -20.70
N GLY A 813 15.81 34.04 -20.54
CA GLY A 813 17.26 33.83 -20.61
C GLY A 813 17.83 32.84 -19.61
N LEU A 814 17.14 32.56 -18.51
CA LEU A 814 17.60 31.62 -17.48
C LEU A 814 17.92 30.26 -18.08
N GLY A 815 16.97 29.70 -18.84
CA GLY A 815 17.12 28.36 -19.38
C GLY A 815 18.29 28.23 -20.35
N LYS A 816 18.47 29.22 -21.22
CA LYS A 816 19.58 29.26 -22.17
C LYS A 816 20.94 29.36 -21.46
N LEU A 817 21.04 30.14 -20.39
CA LEU A 817 22.29 30.30 -19.62
C LEU A 817 22.62 29.05 -18.82
N LEU A 818 21.65 28.47 -18.11
CA LEU A 818 21.83 27.22 -17.37
C LEU A 818 22.25 26.08 -18.31
N GLN A 819 21.53 25.87 -19.41
CA GLN A 819 21.85 24.82 -20.39
C GLN A 819 23.24 24.99 -21.01
N ARG A 820 23.64 26.23 -21.33
CA ARG A 820 24.96 26.52 -21.91
C ARG A 820 26.08 26.25 -20.90
N ARG A 821 25.93 26.70 -19.66
CA ARG A 821 26.92 26.47 -18.61
C ARG A 821 27.01 24.99 -18.27
N TRP A 822 25.87 24.30 -18.19
CA TRP A 822 25.80 22.85 -18.01
C TRP A 822 26.54 22.08 -19.11
N SER A 823 26.27 22.35 -20.38
CA SER A 823 26.95 21.72 -21.53
C SER A 823 28.48 21.93 -21.46
N THR A 824 28.91 23.15 -21.11
CA THR A 824 30.34 23.47 -20.92
C THR A 824 30.96 22.61 -19.81
N LEU A 825 30.31 22.56 -18.65
CA LEU A 825 30.80 21.76 -17.51
C LEU A 825 30.83 20.26 -17.81
N ILE A 826 29.87 19.72 -18.56
CA ILE A 826 29.87 18.31 -18.96
C ILE A 826 31.12 17.98 -19.79
N HIS A 827 31.44 18.79 -20.79
CA HIS A 827 32.63 18.59 -21.62
C HIS A 827 33.93 18.72 -20.81
N GLU A 828 34.01 19.71 -19.94
CA GLU A 828 35.20 19.94 -19.11
C GLU A 828 35.38 18.84 -18.06
N VAL A 829 34.30 18.40 -17.39
CA VAL A 829 34.33 17.27 -16.44
C VAL A 829 34.66 15.97 -17.15
N CYS A 830 34.15 15.74 -18.36
CA CYS A 830 34.47 14.54 -19.15
C CYS A 830 35.98 14.43 -19.45
N ALA A 831 36.67 15.57 -19.61
CA ALA A 831 38.11 15.62 -19.86
C ALA A 831 38.97 15.40 -18.60
N LEU A 832 38.38 15.46 -17.40
CA LEU A 832 39.09 15.21 -16.14
C LEU A 832 39.27 13.70 -15.87
N PRO A 833 40.33 13.28 -15.15
CA PRO A 833 40.47 11.92 -14.67
C PRO A 833 39.26 11.48 -13.83
N GLY A 834 38.66 10.32 -14.14
CA GLY A 834 37.43 9.85 -13.48
C GLY A 834 36.15 10.53 -13.95
N GLY A 835 36.23 11.42 -14.93
CA GLY A 835 35.10 12.20 -15.46
C GLY A 835 34.02 11.32 -16.10
N THR A 836 34.42 10.35 -16.91
CA THR A 836 33.51 9.40 -17.57
C THR A 836 32.70 8.60 -16.54
N GLU A 837 33.35 8.09 -15.49
CA GLU A 837 32.73 7.36 -14.39
C GLU A 837 31.70 8.23 -13.64
N ARG A 838 32.05 9.50 -13.39
CA ARG A 838 31.14 10.46 -12.77
C ARG A 838 29.92 10.75 -13.65
N LEU A 839 30.13 10.92 -14.95
CA LEU A 839 29.06 11.16 -15.91
C LEU A 839 28.14 9.95 -16.11
N LEU A 840 28.68 8.72 -16.01
CA LEU A 840 27.88 7.49 -15.97
C LEU A 840 26.93 7.47 -14.76
N LEU A 841 27.44 7.76 -13.56
CA LEU A 841 26.60 7.86 -12.36
C LEU A 841 25.51 8.94 -12.52
N LEU A 842 25.90 10.11 -13.03
CA LEU A 842 24.98 11.22 -13.28
C LEU A 842 23.87 10.84 -14.28
N SER A 843 24.19 10.07 -15.32
CA SER A 843 23.22 9.65 -16.34
C SER A 843 22.13 8.69 -15.83
N MET A 844 22.31 8.10 -14.64
CA MET A 844 21.40 7.13 -14.04
C MET A 844 20.75 7.63 -12.74
N GLN A 845 20.90 8.92 -12.40
CA GLN A 845 20.31 9.48 -11.17
C GLN A 845 18.78 9.44 -11.17
N ASP A 846 18.22 9.17 -9.99
CA ASP A 846 16.79 9.06 -9.72
C ASP A 846 16.21 10.38 -9.23
N ASP A 847 16.30 11.41 -10.07
CA ASP A 847 15.57 12.65 -9.85
C ASP A 847 14.34 12.60 -10.76
N GLU A 848 13.14 12.37 -10.18
CA GLU A 848 11.86 12.46 -10.89
C GLU A 848 11.22 13.87 -10.68
N PRO A 849 11.70 14.96 -11.33
CA PRO A 849 10.98 16.22 -11.30
C PRO A 849 9.80 16.20 -12.29
N ASP A 850 8.68 16.76 -11.86
CA ASP A 850 7.41 16.74 -12.58
C ASP A 850 7.43 17.45 -13.95
N TRP A 851 8.39 18.33 -14.25
CA TRP A 851 8.58 18.91 -15.58
C TRP A 851 9.95 19.61 -15.81
N LEU A 852 10.29 19.81 -17.10
CA LEU A 852 11.60 20.05 -17.76
C LEU A 852 12.51 21.20 -17.26
N PRO A 853 13.86 21.08 -17.48
CA PRO A 853 14.45 20.45 -18.67
C PRO A 853 15.11 19.08 -18.50
N ILE A 854 14.70 18.14 -19.36
CA ILE A 854 15.33 16.85 -19.67
C ILE A 854 16.62 17.08 -20.46
N LEU A 855 17.60 17.70 -19.80
CA LEU A 855 18.98 17.55 -20.21
C LEU A 855 19.41 16.15 -19.79
N HIS A 856 20.01 15.42 -20.71
CA HIS A 856 20.62 14.14 -20.41
C HIS A 856 22.05 14.18 -20.91
N VAL A 857 22.98 13.64 -20.14
CA VAL A 857 24.43 13.73 -20.41
C VAL A 857 24.80 13.26 -21.82
N ILE A 858 24.05 12.28 -22.35
CA ILE A 858 24.27 11.76 -23.72
C ILE A 858 24.04 12.79 -24.84
N GLN A 859 23.35 13.91 -24.58
CA GLN A 859 23.22 14.99 -25.55
C GLN A 859 24.57 15.64 -25.87
N GLU A 860 25.46 15.71 -24.88
CA GLU A 860 26.81 16.27 -25.01
C GLU A 860 27.86 15.16 -25.20
N VAL A 861 27.63 13.98 -24.62
CA VAL A 861 28.52 12.81 -24.73
C VAL A 861 27.75 11.60 -25.28
N PRO A 862 27.47 11.53 -26.60
CA PRO A 862 26.62 10.49 -27.19
C PRO A 862 27.13 9.07 -26.94
N ALA A 863 28.46 8.90 -26.91
CA ALA A 863 29.13 7.62 -26.72
C ALA A 863 29.38 7.27 -25.25
N LEU A 864 28.75 7.96 -24.28
CA LEU A 864 28.98 7.73 -22.85
C LEU A 864 28.80 6.25 -22.47
N PHE A 865 27.71 5.61 -22.90
CA PHE A 865 27.43 4.20 -22.61
C PHE A 865 28.26 3.21 -23.46
N SER A 866 29.02 3.72 -24.44
CA SER A 866 30.06 2.97 -25.17
C SER A 866 31.40 2.96 -24.44
N ALA A 867 31.49 3.56 -23.26
CA ALA A 867 32.68 3.51 -22.42
C ALA A 867 33.16 2.06 -22.20
N PRO A 868 34.47 1.84 -22.03
CA PRO A 868 35.03 0.53 -21.69
C PRO A 868 34.34 -0.05 -20.45
N ALA A 869 34.14 -1.37 -20.44
CA ALA A 869 33.42 -2.06 -19.37
C ALA A 869 33.96 -1.71 -17.97
N ILE A 870 35.27 -1.55 -17.81
CA ILE A 870 35.92 -1.17 -16.54
C ILE A 870 35.37 0.14 -15.93
N SER A 871 34.93 1.09 -16.75
CA SER A 871 34.39 2.39 -16.28
C SER A 871 33.08 2.22 -15.51
N PHE A 872 32.35 1.11 -15.73
CA PHE A 872 31.13 0.79 -15.00
C PHE A 872 31.41 0.31 -13.55
N HIS A 873 32.67 0.17 -13.14
CA HIS A 873 33.00 -0.02 -11.71
C HIS A 873 32.56 1.18 -10.86
N ALA A 874 32.29 2.35 -11.46
CA ALA A 874 31.69 3.50 -10.79
C ALA A 874 30.43 3.14 -9.99
N PHE A 875 29.63 2.20 -10.49
CA PHE A 875 28.38 1.74 -9.87
C PHE A 875 28.59 0.78 -8.68
N SER A 876 29.84 0.41 -8.35
CA SER A 876 30.11 -0.54 -7.25
C SER A 876 29.69 0.00 -5.88
N ASN A 877 29.70 1.32 -5.72
CA ASN A 877 29.36 2.04 -4.48
C ASN A 877 27.96 2.68 -4.51
N SER A 878 27.18 2.47 -5.57
CA SER A 878 25.80 2.96 -5.64
C SER A 878 24.88 2.20 -4.68
N SER A 879 23.95 2.91 -4.03
CA SER A 879 22.98 2.35 -3.07
C SER A 879 21.60 2.05 -3.67
N GLY A 880 21.46 2.10 -4.99
CA GLY A 880 20.19 1.93 -5.71
C GLY A 880 20.21 0.89 -6.83
N ALA A 881 19.19 0.92 -7.69
CA ALA A 881 19.03 -0.03 -8.79
C ALA A 881 20.15 0.03 -9.83
N ASP A 882 20.76 1.21 -9.97
CA ASP A 882 21.91 1.49 -10.82
C ASP A 882 23.16 0.68 -10.47
N ARG A 883 23.28 0.20 -9.22
CA ARG A 883 24.37 -0.70 -8.78
C ARG A 883 24.53 -1.90 -9.71
N ILE A 884 23.44 -2.42 -10.28
CA ILE A 884 23.49 -3.60 -11.13
C ILE A 884 24.32 -3.39 -12.40
N LEU A 885 24.50 -2.13 -12.84
CA LEU A 885 25.34 -1.82 -13.99
C LEU A 885 26.81 -2.19 -13.77
N ARG A 886 27.26 -2.39 -12.51
CA ARG A 886 28.59 -2.95 -12.23
C ARG A 886 28.83 -4.31 -12.89
N VAL A 887 27.75 -5.08 -13.19
CA VAL A 887 27.83 -6.37 -13.89
C VAL A 887 28.50 -6.21 -15.27
N VAL A 888 28.34 -5.05 -15.92
CA VAL A 888 29.06 -4.72 -17.16
C VAL A 888 30.56 -4.75 -16.91
N ALA A 889 31.06 -4.12 -15.84
CA ALA A 889 32.47 -4.14 -15.48
C ALA A 889 32.97 -5.52 -15.05
N ASP A 890 32.20 -6.22 -14.22
CA ASP A 890 32.53 -7.56 -13.75
C ASP A 890 32.61 -8.56 -14.92
N SER A 891 31.85 -8.38 -15.99
CA SER A 891 31.92 -9.23 -17.19
C SER A 891 33.29 -9.19 -17.90
N ALA A 892 34.06 -8.12 -17.70
CA ALA A 892 35.40 -7.98 -18.23
C ALA A 892 36.46 -8.68 -17.37
N SER A 893 36.23 -8.80 -16.07
CA SER A 893 37.22 -9.29 -15.09
C SER A 893 36.92 -10.68 -14.51
N ARG A 894 35.66 -11.12 -14.51
CA ARG A 894 35.19 -12.39 -13.93
C ARG A 894 34.67 -13.37 -14.99
N ARG A 895 34.46 -14.63 -14.61
CA ARG A 895 33.79 -15.60 -15.50
C ARG A 895 32.30 -15.28 -15.57
N LEU A 896 31.66 -15.50 -16.73
CA LEU A 896 30.21 -15.24 -16.91
C LEU A 896 29.32 -15.96 -15.87
N ARG A 897 29.76 -17.12 -15.36
CA ARG A 897 29.04 -17.88 -14.32
C ARG A 897 29.19 -17.32 -12.90
N GLU A 898 30.15 -16.41 -12.70
CA GLU A 898 30.49 -15.76 -11.42
C GLU A 898 29.94 -14.31 -11.38
N LEU A 899 29.14 -13.92 -12.38
CA LEU A 899 28.45 -12.64 -12.42
C LEU A 899 27.15 -12.69 -11.61
N ASP A 900 26.75 -11.55 -11.06
CA ASP A 900 25.47 -11.38 -10.36
C ASP A 900 24.30 -11.33 -11.37
N ILE A 901 24.07 -12.42 -12.11
CA ILE A 901 22.95 -12.59 -13.04
C ILE A 901 22.03 -13.72 -12.57
N ASN A 902 20.73 -13.55 -12.78
CA ASN A 902 19.71 -14.50 -12.33
C ASN A 902 19.92 -15.90 -12.94
N SER A 903 19.65 -16.95 -12.17
CA SER A 903 19.83 -18.33 -12.62
C SER A 903 18.97 -18.69 -13.84
N MET A 904 17.78 -18.10 -14.00
CA MET A 904 16.96 -18.31 -15.20
C MET A 904 17.59 -17.69 -16.44
N ALA A 905 18.29 -16.56 -16.31
CA ALA A 905 19.03 -15.95 -17.41
C ALA A 905 20.10 -16.90 -17.98
N MET A 906 20.67 -17.76 -17.13
CA MET A 906 21.66 -18.76 -17.56
C MET A 906 21.10 -19.74 -18.60
N LEU A 907 19.78 -19.98 -18.62
CA LEU A 907 19.14 -20.85 -19.60
C LEU A 907 19.18 -20.29 -21.02
N ALA A 908 19.44 -19.00 -21.18
CA ALA A 908 19.64 -18.38 -22.49
C ALA A 908 21.02 -18.71 -23.12
N PHE A 909 21.91 -19.40 -22.40
CA PHE A 909 23.11 -20.00 -22.99
C PHE A 909 22.79 -21.41 -23.52
N PRO A 910 22.98 -21.69 -24.83
CA PRO A 910 22.74 -23.01 -25.41
C PRO A 910 23.55 -24.13 -24.74
N ASN A 911 24.71 -23.79 -24.15
CA ASN A 911 25.58 -24.74 -23.47
C ASN A 911 25.47 -24.73 -21.93
N ALA A 912 24.45 -24.07 -21.34
CA ALA A 912 24.30 -23.92 -19.89
C ALA A 912 24.40 -25.25 -19.11
N LYS A 913 23.69 -26.29 -19.58
CA LYS A 913 23.71 -27.63 -18.94
C LYS A 913 25.11 -28.25 -18.91
N ARG A 914 25.87 -28.12 -20.01
CA ARG A 914 27.25 -28.64 -20.09
C ARG A 914 28.22 -27.80 -19.27
N ALA A 915 28.06 -26.48 -19.27
CA ALA A 915 28.83 -25.57 -18.42
C ALA A 915 28.63 -25.84 -16.93
N HIS A 916 27.41 -26.18 -16.51
CA HIS A 916 27.09 -26.52 -15.13
C HIS A 916 27.66 -27.90 -14.73
N MET A 917 27.46 -28.94 -15.54
CA MET A 917 27.87 -30.32 -15.20
C MET A 917 29.36 -30.61 -15.42
N ALA A 918 29.96 -30.05 -16.47
CA ALA A 918 31.34 -30.34 -16.89
C ALA A 918 32.31 -29.17 -16.64
N GLY A 919 31.84 -28.07 -16.05
CA GLY A 919 32.66 -26.90 -15.75
C GLY A 919 33.12 -26.10 -16.97
N GLU A 920 32.54 -26.35 -18.15
CA GLU A 920 32.83 -25.62 -19.39
C GLU A 920 32.52 -24.12 -19.28
N LYS A 921 33.13 -23.30 -20.15
CA LYS A 921 32.81 -21.87 -20.24
C LYS A 921 31.44 -21.67 -20.88
N LEU A 922 30.61 -20.78 -20.33
CA LEU A 922 29.37 -20.31 -20.96
C LEU A 922 29.69 -19.59 -22.28
N ARG A 923 28.95 -19.91 -23.36
CA ARG A 923 29.17 -19.37 -24.71
C ARG A 923 27.85 -19.09 -25.43
N ASN A 924 27.88 -18.14 -26.36
CA ASN A 924 26.76 -17.83 -27.26
C ASN A 924 25.45 -17.51 -26.52
N PHE A 925 25.49 -16.58 -25.58
CA PHE A 925 24.29 -16.05 -24.92
C PHE A 925 23.29 -15.53 -25.98
N GLN A 926 22.01 -15.89 -25.84
CA GLN A 926 20.95 -15.49 -26.78
C GLN A 926 19.86 -14.69 -26.04
N PRO A 927 19.95 -13.35 -25.98
CA PRO A 927 18.99 -12.51 -25.27
C PRO A 927 17.53 -12.73 -25.70
N LYS A 928 17.29 -13.07 -26.96
CA LYS A 928 15.95 -13.35 -27.52
C LYS A 928 15.21 -14.53 -26.89
N ASN A 929 15.91 -15.38 -26.14
CA ASN A 929 15.29 -16.49 -25.43
C ASN A 929 14.74 -16.06 -24.06
N LEU A 930 15.16 -14.90 -23.52
CA LEU A 930 14.77 -14.42 -22.19
C LEU A 930 13.25 -14.19 -22.05
N PRO A 931 12.55 -13.54 -23.01
CA PRO A 931 11.10 -13.35 -22.88
C PRO A 931 10.34 -14.68 -22.74
N VAL A 932 10.73 -15.70 -23.52
CA VAL A 932 10.15 -17.04 -23.46
C VAL A 932 10.46 -17.72 -22.14
N ILE A 933 11.71 -17.65 -21.67
CA ILE A 933 12.12 -18.23 -20.37
C ILE A 933 11.32 -17.62 -19.23
N PHE A 934 11.14 -16.29 -19.24
CA PHE A 934 10.41 -15.60 -18.17
C PHE A 934 8.91 -15.89 -18.19
N SER A 935 8.32 -16.15 -19.37
CA SER A 935 6.90 -16.52 -19.48
C SER A 935 6.54 -17.83 -18.78
N MET A 936 7.53 -18.67 -18.46
CA MET A 936 7.35 -19.92 -17.71
C MET A 936 7.30 -19.72 -16.19
N SER A 937 7.52 -18.51 -15.68
CA SER A 937 7.48 -18.23 -14.24
C SER A 937 6.04 -18.19 -13.73
N VAL A 938 5.75 -18.97 -12.69
CA VAL A 938 4.39 -19.12 -12.12
C VAL A 938 4.00 -17.92 -11.26
N GLU A 939 4.97 -17.19 -10.71
CA GLU A 939 4.77 -16.08 -9.79
C GLU A 939 5.31 -14.78 -10.38
N LYS A 940 4.53 -13.69 -10.25
CA LYS A 940 4.99 -12.34 -10.57
C LYS A 940 5.59 -11.70 -9.31
N PRO A 941 6.88 -11.34 -9.30
CA PRO A 941 7.53 -10.70 -8.17
C PRO A 941 6.92 -9.31 -7.91
N ALA A 942 6.80 -8.93 -6.63
CA ALA A 942 6.24 -7.63 -6.24
C ALA A 942 7.22 -6.46 -6.43
N GLU A 943 8.54 -6.71 -6.37
CA GLU A 943 9.61 -5.71 -6.53
C GLU A 943 10.92 -6.37 -6.96
N TRP A 944 11.80 -5.63 -7.64
CA TRP A 944 13.18 -6.01 -7.90
C TRP A 944 14.14 -5.31 -6.92
N LEU A 945 14.88 -6.11 -6.15
CA LEU A 945 15.86 -5.62 -5.15
C LEU A 945 17.19 -5.15 -5.73
N ALA A 946 17.38 -5.22 -7.05
CA ALA A 946 18.62 -4.87 -7.74
C ALA A 946 19.88 -5.60 -7.27
N LYS A 947 19.70 -6.86 -6.86
CA LYS A 947 20.80 -7.75 -6.42
C LYS A 947 21.35 -8.59 -7.55
N ASP A 948 20.48 -9.05 -8.44
CA ASP A 948 20.84 -9.78 -9.65
C ASP A 948 20.29 -9.09 -10.90
N ALA A 949 21.00 -9.29 -12.00
CA ALA A 949 20.64 -8.77 -13.32
C ALA A 949 19.93 -9.85 -14.15
N LEU A 950 19.16 -9.40 -15.14
CA LEU A 950 18.55 -10.28 -16.14
C LEU A 950 17.57 -11.34 -15.59
N GLY A 951 16.95 -11.11 -14.44
CA GLY A 951 15.88 -11.97 -13.91
C GLY A 951 14.48 -11.51 -14.35
N PRO A 952 13.43 -12.35 -14.18
CA PRO A 952 12.04 -11.93 -14.34
C PRO A 952 11.70 -10.72 -13.47
N ASP A 953 12.23 -10.64 -12.25
CA ASP A 953 11.99 -9.55 -11.31
C ASP A 953 12.46 -8.22 -11.88
N HIS A 954 13.69 -8.18 -12.41
CA HIS A 954 14.26 -7.02 -13.10
C HIS A 954 13.40 -6.63 -14.32
N ALA A 955 13.04 -7.62 -15.16
CA ALA A 955 12.23 -7.42 -16.35
C ALA A 955 10.84 -6.86 -16.04
N TRP A 956 10.07 -7.53 -15.17
CA TRP A 956 8.70 -7.15 -14.85
C TRP A 956 8.64 -5.84 -14.08
N THR A 957 9.54 -5.62 -13.11
CA THR A 957 9.60 -4.36 -12.36
C THR A 957 9.95 -3.21 -13.28
N GLY A 958 10.94 -3.37 -14.16
CA GLY A 958 11.34 -2.34 -15.10
C GLY A 958 10.22 -1.95 -16.07
N LEU A 959 9.48 -2.93 -16.61
CA LEU A 959 8.34 -2.67 -17.50
C LEU A 959 7.21 -1.95 -16.77
N ASN A 960 6.92 -2.34 -15.52
CA ASN A 960 5.88 -1.70 -14.72
C ASN A 960 6.26 -0.25 -14.37
N LEU A 961 7.53 0.01 -14.01
CA LEU A 961 8.01 1.37 -13.76
C LEU A 961 7.99 2.25 -15.01
N LEU A 962 8.35 1.68 -16.18
CA LEU A 962 8.22 2.37 -17.46
C LEU A 962 6.76 2.75 -17.75
N ARG A 963 5.83 1.79 -17.59
CA ARG A 963 4.38 2.04 -17.75
C ARG A 963 3.91 3.14 -16.79
N ASP A 964 4.27 3.04 -15.52
CA ASP A 964 3.92 4.01 -14.49
C ASP A 964 4.39 5.42 -14.86
N ARG A 965 5.64 5.58 -15.30
CA ARG A 965 6.20 6.90 -15.66
C ARG A 965 5.58 7.48 -16.94
N ILE A 966 5.31 6.65 -17.95
CA ILE A 966 4.58 7.09 -19.17
C ILE A 966 3.20 7.63 -18.81
N GLU A 967 2.46 6.94 -17.92
CA GLU A 967 1.15 7.38 -17.46
C GLU A 967 1.23 8.62 -16.55
N THR A 968 2.26 8.72 -15.69
CA THR A 968 2.46 9.86 -14.78
C THR A 968 2.61 11.17 -15.55
N HIS A 969 3.48 11.18 -16.55
CA HIS A 969 3.85 12.41 -17.26
C HIS A 969 2.92 12.75 -18.43
N GLU A 970 1.78 12.04 -18.55
CA GLU A 970 0.81 12.19 -19.65
C GLU A 970 1.47 12.27 -21.03
N LEU A 971 2.58 11.55 -21.22
CA LEU A 971 3.41 11.66 -22.41
C LEU A 971 2.66 11.30 -23.68
N LEU A 972 1.46 10.73 -23.59
CA LEU A 972 0.68 10.21 -24.71
C LEU A 972 -0.85 10.45 -24.55
N GLY A 973 -1.27 11.28 -23.59
CA GLY A 973 -2.68 11.54 -23.28
C GLY A 973 -3.29 12.69 -24.10
N ALA A 974 -4.56 12.53 -24.47
CA ALA A 974 -5.32 13.54 -25.22
C ALA A 974 -6.12 14.47 -24.27
N GLY A 975 -5.61 15.65 -23.89
CA GLY A 975 -6.32 16.65 -23.09
C GLY A 975 -5.80 18.10 -23.27
N GLU A 976 -6.73 19.04 -23.47
CA GLU A 976 -6.59 20.41 -24.05
C GLU A 976 -5.51 21.37 -23.49
N THR A 977 -4.76 21.05 -22.42
CA THR A 977 -3.54 21.80 -21.98
C THR A 977 -2.32 21.62 -22.92
N GLU A 978 -2.59 21.34 -24.19
CA GLU A 978 -1.99 20.23 -24.93
C GLU A 978 -0.92 20.64 -25.95
N ALA A 979 -0.76 21.91 -26.27
CA ALA A 979 0.08 22.29 -27.42
C ALA A 979 1.57 21.95 -27.26
N ARG A 980 2.15 22.10 -26.05
CA ARG A 980 3.59 21.80 -25.80
C ARG A 980 3.83 20.33 -25.42
N MET A 981 2.93 19.71 -24.66
CA MET A 981 3.04 18.30 -24.29
C MET A 981 2.72 17.37 -25.46
N SER A 982 1.79 17.73 -26.36
CA SER A 982 1.55 16.98 -27.61
C SER A 982 2.74 17.04 -28.57
N LEU A 983 3.46 18.17 -28.66
CA LEU A 983 4.67 18.28 -29.49
C LEU A 983 5.82 17.44 -28.92
N ARG A 984 6.01 17.46 -27.59
CA ARG A 984 7.01 16.63 -26.90
C ARG A 984 6.72 15.14 -27.08
N SER A 985 5.48 14.74 -26.82
CA SER A 985 4.95 13.39 -27.08
C SER A 985 5.19 12.94 -28.53
N ALA A 986 4.80 13.79 -29.49
CA ALA A 986 4.95 13.51 -30.91
C ALA A 986 6.42 13.38 -31.31
N ASN A 987 7.30 14.20 -30.75
CA ASN A 987 8.74 14.11 -30.98
C ASN A 987 9.34 12.83 -30.40
N LEU A 988 8.96 12.45 -29.18
CA LEU A 988 9.44 11.23 -28.53
C LEU A 988 8.98 9.99 -29.32
N ASN A 989 7.71 9.93 -29.71
CA ASN A 989 7.18 8.86 -30.55
C ASN A 989 7.86 8.81 -31.92
N ARG A 990 8.08 9.96 -32.57
CA ARG A 990 8.76 10.03 -33.87
C ARG A 990 10.18 9.46 -33.79
N VAL A 991 10.94 9.83 -32.75
CA VAL A 991 12.30 9.32 -32.54
C VAL A 991 12.27 7.83 -32.18
N ALA A 992 11.38 7.38 -31.29
CA ALA A 992 11.26 5.98 -30.92
C ALA A 992 10.92 5.09 -32.13
N VAL A 993 9.98 5.53 -32.99
CA VAL A 993 9.66 4.83 -34.26
C VAL A 993 10.86 4.79 -35.21
N ALA A 994 11.62 5.88 -35.32
CA ALA A 994 12.79 5.95 -36.19
C ALA A 994 13.96 5.10 -35.69
N LEU A 995 14.04 4.85 -34.37
CA LEU A 995 15.00 3.97 -33.73
C LEU A 995 14.66 2.48 -33.85
N ARG A 996 13.40 2.12 -34.17
CA ARG A 996 12.98 0.71 -34.27
C ARG A 996 13.87 -0.08 -35.24
N ASP A 997 14.33 -1.23 -34.76
CA ASP A 997 14.97 -2.27 -35.55
C ASP A 997 14.16 -3.57 -35.42
N PRO A 998 13.49 -4.04 -36.50
CA PRO A 998 12.76 -5.30 -36.48
C PRO A 998 13.62 -6.51 -36.12
N ALA A 999 14.94 -6.47 -36.35
CA ALA A 999 15.84 -7.57 -35.98
C ALA A 999 16.02 -7.71 -34.45
N LEU A 1000 15.64 -6.67 -33.69
CA LEU A 1000 15.74 -6.61 -32.23
C LEU A 1000 14.36 -6.59 -31.55
N SER A 1001 13.25 -6.81 -32.27
CA SER A 1001 11.94 -6.93 -31.61
C SER A 1001 11.85 -8.19 -30.73
N GLU A 1002 12.50 -9.29 -31.14
CA GLU A 1002 12.50 -10.57 -30.42
C GLU A 1002 13.20 -10.52 -29.05
N ILE A 1003 13.99 -9.47 -28.76
CA ILE A 1003 14.64 -9.28 -27.45
C ILE A 1003 13.82 -8.43 -26.48
N CYS A 1004 12.71 -7.84 -26.93
CA CYS A 1004 11.81 -7.06 -26.07
C CYS A 1004 11.01 -8.00 -25.16
N LEU A 1005 10.78 -7.55 -23.93
CA LEU A 1005 10.06 -8.26 -22.88
C LEU A 1005 8.55 -7.97 -22.93
N SER A 1006 8.15 -6.78 -23.41
CA SER A 1006 6.75 -6.41 -23.57
C SER A 1006 6.16 -6.88 -24.90
N ALA A 1007 4.84 -7.03 -24.95
CA ALA A 1007 4.10 -7.46 -26.14
C ALA A 1007 3.33 -6.30 -26.78
N GLU A 1008 3.19 -6.32 -28.11
CA GLU A 1008 2.43 -5.33 -28.88
C GLU A 1008 0.91 -5.63 -28.78
N VAL A 1009 0.32 -5.37 -27.61
CA VAL A 1009 -1.12 -5.57 -27.31
C VAL A 1009 -1.81 -4.22 -27.11
N ASP A 1010 -3.11 -4.12 -27.43
CA ASP A 1010 -3.94 -2.94 -27.14
C ASP A 1010 -3.87 -2.59 -25.64
N GLY A 1011 -3.16 -1.51 -25.31
CA GLY A 1011 -2.89 -1.04 -23.95
C GLY A 1011 -1.41 -0.84 -23.60
N ASP A 1012 -0.49 -1.58 -24.26
CA ASP A 1012 0.97 -1.54 -23.98
C ASP A 1012 1.81 -1.10 -25.20
N ALA A 1013 1.18 -0.71 -26.32
CA ALA A 1013 1.88 -0.35 -27.57
C ALA A 1013 2.99 0.69 -27.39
N SER A 1014 2.79 1.66 -26.50
CA SER A 1014 3.76 2.72 -26.23
C SER A 1014 4.91 2.29 -25.32
N VAL A 1015 4.62 1.41 -24.35
CA VAL A 1015 5.64 0.75 -23.52
C VAL A 1015 6.55 -0.07 -24.44
N HIS A 1016 5.96 -0.85 -25.35
CA HIS A 1016 6.68 -1.65 -26.32
C HIS A 1016 7.53 -0.80 -27.28
N LEU A 1017 6.98 0.30 -27.76
CA LEU A 1017 7.71 1.22 -28.65
C LEU A 1017 8.96 1.81 -27.97
N ILE A 1018 8.82 2.27 -26.72
CA ILE A 1018 9.93 2.88 -25.97
C ILE A 1018 10.97 1.82 -25.58
N GLU A 1019 10.53 0.65 -25.09
CA GLU A 1019 11.42 -0.48 -24.80
C GLU A 1019 12.27 -0.84 -26.02
N GLN A 1020 11.64 -1.00 -27.20
CA GLN A 1020 12.38 -1.37 -28.41
C GLN A 1020 13.44 -0.31 -28.78
N ALA A 1021 13.11 0.98 -28.64
CA ALA A 1021 14.07 2.06 -28.89
C ALA A 1021 15.24 2.02 -27.90
N LEU A 1022 14.97 1.77 -26.62
CA LEU A 1022 15.99 1.60 -25.58
C LEU A 1022 16.87 0.39 -25.82
N ALA A 1023 16.29 -0.75 -26.22
CA ALA A 1023 17.01 -1.96 -26.56
C ALA A 1023 17.99 -1.74 -27.72
N VAL A 1024 17.54 -1.07 -28.79
CA VAL A 1024 18.39 -0.71 -29.94
C VAL A 1024 19.56 0.17 -29.49
N PHE A 1025 19.28 1.24 -28.74
CA PHE A 1025 20.31 2.15 -28.27
C PHE A 1025 21.33 1.47 -27.34
N ALA A 1026 20.87 0.58 -26.45
CA ALA A 1026 21.73 -0.21 -25.58
C ALA A 1026 22.66 -1.14 -26.36
N VAL A 1027 22.13 -1.89 -27.34
CA VAL A 1027 22.92 -2.79 -28.20
C VAL A 1027 23.97 -2.01 -28.99
N GLN A 1028 23.59 -0.89 -29.61
CA GLN A 1028 24.54 -0.06 -30.37
C GLN A 1028 25.60 0.56 -29.46
N SER A 1029 25.23 0.98 -28.24
CA SER A 1029 26.18 1.49 -27.24
C SER A 1029 27.26 0.46 -26.92
N ARG A 1030 26.92 -0.82 -26.77
CA ARG A 1030 27.90 -1.88 -26.50
C ARG A 1030 28.71 -2.33 -27.71
N GLN A 1031 28.24 -2.06 -28.94
CA GLN A 1031 29.02 -2.26 -30.17
C GLN A 1031 30.13 -1.21 -30.34
N GLY A 1032 29.94 0.01 -29.84
CA GLY A 1032 30.98 1.03 -29.70
C GLY A 1032 30.54 2.42 -30.21
N PRO A 1033 31.42 3.43 -30.06
CA PRO A 1033 31.08 4.82 -30.40
C PRO A 1033 30.64 5.03 -31.86
N ASP A 1034 31.28 4.34 -32.81
CA ASP A 1034 30.96 4.45 -34.25
C ASP A 1034 29.57 3.90 -34.58
N ALA A 1035 29.14 2.85 -33.87
CA ALA A 1035 27.82 2.25 -34.03
C ALA A 1035 26.73 3.23 -33.55
N VAL A 1036 26.94 3.89 -32.41
CA VAL A 1036 26.07 4.96 -31.91
C VAL A 1036 26.02 6.13 -32.90
N ALA A 1037 27.17 6.62 -33.38
CA ALA A 1037 27.21 7.71 -34.35
C ALA A 1037 26.43 7.38 -35.64
N THR A 1038 26.57 6.15 -36.13
CA THR A 1038 25.85 5.64 -37.31
C THR A 1038 24.34 5.56 -37.06
N LEU A 1039 23.92 5.09 -35.88
CA LEU A 1039 22.51 5.04 -35.48
C LEU A 1039 21.91 6.44 -35.47
N ILE A 1040 22.54 7.40 -34.78
CA ILE A 1040 22.03 8.76 -34.64
C ILE A 1040 21.94 9.46 -36.01
N LYS A 1041 22.94 9.27 -36.88
CA LYS A 1041 22.90 9.80 -38.25
C LYS A 1041 21.70 9.24 -39.04
N ARG A 1042 21.47 7.93 -38.98
CA ARG A 1042 20.33 7.27 -39.65
C ARG A 1042 18.99 7.81 -39.14
N VAL A 1043 18.85 8.00 -37.83
CA VAL A 1043 17.63 8.54 -37.22
C VAL A 1043 17.43 10.01 -37.61
N SER A 1044 18.50 10.79 -37.67
CA SER A 1044 18.48 12.19 -38.15
C SER A 1044 17.97 12.30 -39.58
N GLU A 1045 18.46 11.43 -40.48
CA GLU A 1045 17.98 11.36 -41.86
C GLU A 1045 16.50 10.98 -41.95
N ARG A 1046 16.01 10.09 -41.09
CA ARG A 1046 14.59 9.65 -41.08
C ARG A 1046 13.63 10.66 -40.46
N THR A 1047 14.08 11.43 -39.48
CA THR A 1047 13.23 12.33 -38.68
C THR A 1047 13.33 13.80 -39.07
N GLY A 1048 14.42 14.18 -39.77
CA GLY A 1048 14.76 15.57 -40.08
C GLY A 1048 15.25 16.37 -38.88
N GLN A 1049 15.52 15.73 -37.74
CA GLN A 1049 15.95 16.37 -36.49
C GLN A 1049 17.48 16.36 -36.36
N SER A 1050 18.02 17.32 -35.60
CA SER A 1050 19.44 17.36 -35.27
C SER A 1050 19.85 16.21 -34.34
N ALA A 1051 21.13 15.84 -34.35
CA ALA A 1051 21.65 14.80 -33.46
C ALA A 1051 21.36 15.09 -31.98
N ARG A 1052 21.47 16.37 -31.57
CA ARG A 1052 21.20 16.82 -30.20
C ARG A 1052 19.74 16.62 -29.79
N GLU A 1053 18.79 16.94 -30.67
CA GLU A 1053 17.35 16.72 -30.42
C GLU A 1053 17.00 15.24 -30.28
N ILE A 1054 17.59 14.39 -31.12
CA ILE A 1054 17.41 12.93 -31.06
C ILE A 1054 17.93 12.38 -29.74
N LEU A 1055 19.14 12.77 -29.35
CA LEU A 1055 19.76 12.36 -28.08
C LEU A 1055 19.00 12.91 -26.87
N GLY A 1056 18.32 14.05 -27.01
CA GLY A 1056 17.36 14.55 -26.03
C GLY A 1056 16.21 13.58 -25.80
N SER A 1057 15.55 13.14 -26.88
CA SER A 1057 14.47 12.14 -26.81
C SER A 1057 14.97 10.79 -26.30
N VAL A 1058 16.17 10.34 -26.68
CA VAL A 1058 16.79 9.11 -26.15
C VAL A 1058 17.04 9.23 -24.65
N GLY A 1059 17.58 10.36 -24.19
CA GLY A 1059 17.83 10.60 -22.77
C GLY A 1059 16.53 10.63 -21.97
N GLU A 1060 15.47 11.17 -22.55
CA GLU A 1060 14.12 11.13 -21.97
C GLU A 1060 13.60 9.70 -21.85
N MET A 1061 13.72 8.89 -22.90
CA MET A 1061 13.36 7.47 -22.85
C MET A 1061 14.17 6.71 -21.79
N ILE A 1062 15.47 7.01 -21.62
CA ILE A 1062 16.30 6.39 -20.58
C ILE A 1062 15.78 6.75 -19.19
N ARG A 1063 15.38 8.01 -18.95
CA ARG A 1063 14.77 8.40 -17.66
C ARG A 1063 13.45 7.67 -17.41
N LEU A 1064 12.61 7.52 -18.44
CA LEU A 1064 11.35 6.78 -18.33
C LEU A 1064 11.57 5.29 -18.06
N GLY A 1065 12.51 4.66 -18.77
CA GLY A 1065 12.72 3.21 -18.76
C GLY A 1065 14.09 2.80 -18.24
N ARG A 1066 14.64 3.47 -17.22
CA ARG A 1066 16.04 3.26 -16.81
C ARG A 1066 16.35 1.80 -16.48
N GLU A 1067 15.43 1.12 -15.78
CA GLU A 1067 15.59 -0.27 -15.37
C GLU A 1067 15.63 -1.19 -16.59
N ILE A 1068 14.76 -0.95 -17.57
CA ILE A 1068 14.75 -1.68 -18.83
C ILE A 1068 15.97 -1.36 -19.70
N PHE A 1069 16.43 -0.11 -19.69
CA PHE A 1069 17.68 0.26 -20.35
C PHE A 1069 18.88 -0.48 -19.74
N MET A 1070 18.97 -0.56 -18.40
CA MET A 1070 20.00 -1.34 -17.70
C MET A 1070 19.93 -2.81 -18.06
N PHE A 1071 18.74 -3.40 -18.10
CA PHE A 1071 18.51 -4.78 -18.53
C PHE A 1071 19.11 -5.04 -19.91
N HIS A 1072 18.75 -4.23 -20.92
CA HIS A 1072 19.24 -4.42 -22.28
C HIS A 1072 20.74 -4.12 -22.43
N MET A 1073 21.28 -3.17 -21.68
CA MET A 1073 22.72 -2.87 -21.64
C MET A 1073 23.53 -4.07 -21.14
N ILE A 1074 23.09 -4.71 -20.06
CA ILE A 1074 23.76 -5.89 -19.49
C ILE A 1074 23.62 -7.08 -20.44
N ALA A 1075 22.44 -7.31 -21.01
CA ALA A 1075 22.21 -8.39 -21.98
C ALA A 1075 23.13 -8.25 -23.20
N ALA A 1076 23.28 -7.03 -23.74
CA ALA A 1076 24.15 -6.74 -24.88
C ALA A 1076 25.64 -6.96 -24.57
N GLU A 1077 26.11 -6.58 -23.37
CA GLU A 1077 27.51 -6.81 -22.97
C GLU A 1077 27.80 -8.31 -22.78
N ILE A 1078 26.89 -9.06 -22.16
CA ILE A 1078 27.04 -10.51 -21.97
C ILE A 1078 27.01 -11.23 -23.32
N GLU A 1079 26.12 -10.82 -24.23
CA GLU A 1079 26.11 -11.35 -25.59
C GLU A 1079 27.46 -11.13 -26.28
N LYS A 1080 27.97 -9.89 -26.28
CA LYS A 1080 29.29 -9.55 -26.82
C LYS A 1080 30.40 -10.40 -26.20
N ARG A 1081 30.42 -10.53 -24.88
CA ARG A 1081 31.44 -11.29 -24.15
C ARG A 1081 31.36 -12.80 -24.35
N SER A 1082 30.17 -13.34 -24.57
CA SER A 1082 29.95 -14.78 -24.76
C SER A 1082 30.34 -15.29 -26.16
N ARG A 1083 30.51 -14.36 -27.12
CA ARG A 1083 30.98 -14.63 -28.49
C ARG A 1083 32.51 -14.60 -28.61
N SER A 1084 33.19 -13.93 -27.66
CA SER A 1084 34.66 -13.93 -27.50
C SER A 1084 35.14 -15.08 -26.62
#